data_AF-A0AAV6QBC4-F1
#
_entry.id   AF-A0AAV6QBC4-F1
#
_cell.length_a   1.000
_cell.length_b   1.000
_cell.length_c   1.000
_cell.angle_alpha   90.00
_cell.angle_beta   90.00
_cell.angle_gamma   90.00
#
_symmetry.space_group_name_H-M   'P 1'
#
loop_
_entity.id
_entity.type
_entity.pdbx_description
1 polymer ?
#
loop_
_entity_poly.entity_id
_entity_poly.type
_entity_poly.pdbx_seq_one_letter_code
_entity_poly.pdbx_strand_id
1 'polypeptide(L)'
;MAEKSENFPDESAGKDKEIPNGGNSAKTKEDFDLASVYVSDAQYNRNIYFDTSPQAVRLYLLYNHWLPKVLLYFFILVVLSLAVFEEPAVLPLPMWATMLVELLCVLVFTFRLAHYARVIPRDKFWKDAKNICIMVVLMLTMVDMIIYGSLKAANCYALRWSRVLRPLLLVNVTEGRQLRRAFRSIRNALPQIFYVFLLFMFSVLMFSLMALKLLGKRGLTTINGAPYFTNYLEIVFDLYVLVTTANSPDVMMPAYNSSFFFAIFFIVYILINTYIFMSVFLAVVYNNYKKYLKEEIRQLVRAKRHKMVRAFAVLQERREEGGEPVVTQANWNQVVRLVRSDISNAHRELLWSVCDDKNQGFIGKVAFVQLADLLNIEVITLKTRPHPLQRLCPAFYLSAPSRLLCRMVQHRAFVIVYDLIILVNAVFIGLDEENPMIANSEWVFLALYLIEILLKLYVFEPRGFFSRHSFWNWFDTIIVVSALIATIVNSTLKSSGGYTSRQILDIVFILRVLRLIRVVDSIKRFRTIINTLIRIGPAILTFGQLIIVVYYVFAMVGMELFKNKVRFFEDPSDPAAANCGNALLTGTTFAQLHYCKNNFNNVVSSFILLVELTVVNQWHVLSSGFAIVTHMSARIFFVFFHIIVVIVIINIFVAFVLEAFFVEYSVDKSDLQTSLEKKIEELELAVEQENLQDNLVDAMETIDNDLGADQSPREKKPSLMFKIASKRYRTVDALLQRMFEADLDPDDFAENEDPNAQTDGNFANPTFSSV
;
A
#
# COMPACT_ATOMS: atom_id res chain seq x y z
N MET A 1 -4.85 -73.58 -8.09
CA MET A 1 -3.49 -73.96 -7.69
C MET A 1 -2.88 -72.72 -7.06
N ALA A 2 -2.85 -72.58 -5.72
CA ALA A 2 -1.91 -73.23 -4.78
C ALA A 2 -0.46 -72.81 -5.13
N GLU A 3 0.39 -72.19 -4.30
CA GLU A 3 0.60 -72.13 -2.84
C GLU A 3 1.54 -70.93 -2.53
N LYS A 4 1.36 -70.17 -1.42
CA LYS A 4 2.20 -70.09 -0.17
C LYS A 4 3.70 -69.80 -0.40
N SER A 5 4.45 -69.00 0.36
CA SER A 5 4.36 -68.28 1.66
C SER A 5 5.60 -67.36 1.71
N GLU A 6 5.64 -66.21 2.39
CA GLU A 6 6.00 -66.10 3.81
C GLU A 6 5.71 -64.68 4.32
N ASN A 7 5.25 -64.63 5.58
CA ASN A 7 4.80 -63.48 6.31
C ASN A 7 5.46 -63.57 7.69
N PHE A 8 6.18 -62.53 8.13
CA PHE A 8 6.54 -62.22 9.53
C PHE A 8 7.08 -60.76 9.61
N PRO A 9 7.00 -60.09 10.75
CA PRO A 9 6.14 -58.91 10.90
C PRO A 9 6.95 -57.62 11.11
N ASP A 10 6.48 -56.51 10.53
CA ASP A 10 6.98 -55.19 10.89
C ASP A 10 6.22 -54.69 12.13
N GLU A 11 6.79 -54.95 13.30
CA GLU A 11 6.53 -54.17 14.50
C GLU A 11 7.10 -52.77 14.35
N SER A 12 6.26 -51.80 13.99
CA SER A 12 6.33 -50.47 14.61
C SER A 12 4.95 -49.83 14.58
N ALA A 13 4.16 -50.26 15.57
CA ALA A 13 2.85 -49.71 15.89
C ALA A 13 2.88 -48.17 15.95
N GLY A 14 1.81 -47.59 15.41
CA GLY A 14 1.54 -46.18 15.46
C GLY A 14 1.62 -45.64 16.89
N LYS A 15 2.40 -44.58 17.07
CA LYS A 15 2.20 -43.67 18.18
C LYS A 15 1.10 -42.71 17.79
N ASP A 16 -0.13 -43.19 17.93
CA ASP A 16 -1.26 -42.31 18.24
C ASP A 16 -0.90 -41.60 19.53
N LYS A 17 -0.63 -40.30 19.44
CA LYS A 17 -0.64 -39.45 20.64
C LYS A 17 -2.09 -39.29 21.04
N GLU A 18 -2.51 -40.16 21.96
CA GLU A 18 -3.66 -39.92 22.83
C GLU A 18 -3.64 -38.45 23.29
N ILE A 19 -4.75 -37.76 23.06
CA ILE A 19 -5.07 -36.50 23.73
C ILE A 19 -5.07 -36.82 25.23
N PRO A 20 -4.23 -36.19 26.07
CA PRO A 20 -4.17 -36.56 27.47
C PRO A 20 -5.53 -36.32 28.13
N ASN A 21 -6.07 -37.37 28.73
CA ASN A 21 -7.21 -37.30 29.62
C ASN A 21 -6.98 -36.24 30.71
N GLY A 22 -8.06 -35.52 31.02
CA GLY A 22 -8.08 -34.39 31.94
C GLY A 22 -7.52 -34.73 33.32
N GLY A 23 -6.38 -34.15 33.62
CA GLY A 23 -5.89 -33.88 34.97
C GLY A 23 -5.26 -32.50 34.96
N ASN A 24 -5.43 -31.73 36.04
CA ASN A 24 -4.86 -30.38 36.25
C ASN A 24 -3.31 -30.39 36.21
N SER A 25 -2.70 -30.60 35.04
CA SER A 25 -1.27 -30.41 34.85
C SER A 25 -1.01 -28.94 34.56
N ALA A 26 -0.15 -28.30 35.35
CA ALA A 26 0.33 -26.96 35.08
C ALA A 26 0.87 -26.88 33.63
N LYS A 27 0.35 -25.95 32.84
CA LYS A 27 0.73 -25.80 31.43
C LYS A 27 2.23 -25.56 31.29
N THR A 28 2.84 -26.23 30.33
CA THR A 28 4.28 -26.11 30.09
C THR A 28 4.59 -24.84 29.31
N LYS A 29 5.85 -24.39 29.35
CA LYS A 29 6.31 -23.26 28.54
C LYS A 29 6.06 -23.48 27.04
N GLU A 30 6.13 -24.73 26.58
CA GLU A 30 5.92 -25.08 25.17
C GLU A 30 4.47 -24.87 24.73
N ASP A 31 3.50 -25.16 25.60
CA ASP A 31 2.07 -24.93 25.35
C ASP A 31 1.77 -23.43 25.20
N PHE A 32 2.41 -22.59 26.03
CA PHE A 32 2.31 -21.14 25.93
C PHE A 32 2.97 -20.59 24.66
N ASP A 33 4.13 -21.11 24.27
CA ASP A 33 4.80 -20.73 23.02
C ASP A 33 3.91 -21.09 21.81
N LEU A 34 3.33 -22.29 21.79
CA LEU A 34 2.41 -22.74 20.73
C LEU A 34 1.13 -21.89 20.67
N ALA A 35 0.49 -21.63 21.81
CA ALA A 35 -0.70 -20.79 21.86
C ALA A 35 -0.40 -19.34 21.43
N SER A 36 0.77 -18.81 21.81
CA SER A 36 1.21 -17.47 21.40
C SER A 36 1.40 -17.38 19.88
N VAL A 37 1.89 -18.45 19.23
CA VAL A 37 2.02 -18.50 17.77
C VAL A 37 0.65 -18.45 17.11
N TYR A 38 -0.34 -19.23 17.58
CA TYR A 38 -1.69 -19.19 17.01
C TYR A 38 -2.37 -17.83 17.17
N VAL A 39 -2.26 -17.20 18.36
CA VAL A 39 -2.83 -15.87 18.59
C VAL A 39 -2.10 -14.80 17.77
N SER A 40 -0.77 -14.88 17.66
CA SER A 40 0.01 -13.98 16.81
C SER A 40 -0.35 -14.12 15.33
N ASP A 41 -0.50 -15.35 14.85
CA ASP A 41 -0.91 -15.61 13.46
C ASP A 41 -2.34 -15.16 13.19
N ALA A 42 -3.24 -15.27 14.15
CA ALA A 42 -4.60 -14.71 14.07
C ALA A 42 -4.59 -13.17 14.07
N GLN A 43 -3.80 -12.53 14.94
CA GLN A 43 -3.67 -11.08 15.02
C GLN A 43 -3.15 -10.49 13.70
N TYR A 44 -2.08 -11.10 13.16
CA TYR A 44 -1.45 -10.65 11.93
C TYR A 44 -2.03 -11.30 10.68
N ASN A 45 -3.08 -12.13 10.74
CA ASN A 45 -3.66 -12.87 9.60
C ASN A 45 -2.64 -13.72 8.79
N ARG A 46 -1.66 -14.34 9.46
CA ARG A 46 -0.66 -15.22 8.83
C ARG A 46 -1.25 -16.60 8.63
N ASN A 47 -1.22 -17.15 7.43
CA ASN A 47 -1.67 -18.51 7.16
C ASN A 47 -0.49 -19.40 6.75
N ILE A 48 0.36 -19.72 7.74
CA ILE A 48 1.53 -20.57 7.54
C ILE A 48 1.28 -21.87 8.30
N TYR A 49 1.43 -22.99 7.61
CA TYR A 49 1.47 -24.29 8.26
C TYR A 49 2.82 -24.44 8.94
N PHE A 50 2.83 -24.79 10.21
CA PHE A 50 4.03 -25.12 10.95
C PHE A 50 3.79 -26.42 11.72
N ASP A 51 4.84 -27.20 11.89
CA ASP A 51 4.79 -28.39 12.73
C ASP A 51 4.67 -27.99 14.20
N THR A 52 3.85 -28.70 14.98
CA THR A 52 3.59 -28.41 16.40
C THR A 52 4.72 -28.88 17.31
N SER A 53 5.79 -29.46 16.75
CA SER A 53 6.97 -29.83 17.52
C SER A 53 7.67 -28.59 18.13
N PRO A 54 8.22 -28.70 19.35
CA PRO A 54 8.79 -27.54 20.06
C PRO A 54 10.04 -26.95 19.38
N GLN A 55 10.73 -27.74 18.55
CA GLN A 55 11.82 -27.26 17.71
C GLN A 55 11.31 -26.45 16.52
N ALA A 56 10.26 -26.90 15.85
CA ALA A 56 9.65 -26.20 14.73
C ALA A 56 9.00 -24.87 15.18
N VAL A 57 8.36 -24.84 16.35
CA VAL A 57 7.82 -23.60 16.94
C VAL A 57 8.92 -22.57 17.21
N ARG A 58 10.08 -22.98 17.75
CA ARG A 58 11.23 -22.09 17.95
C ARG A 58 11.79 -21.54 16.63
N LEU A 59 11.93 -22.40 15.62
CA LEU A 59 12.34 -21.97 14.27
C LEU A 59 11.31 -21.04 13.62
N TYR A 60 10.01 -21.28 13.84
CA TYR A 60 8.93 -20.42 13.36
C TYR A 60 9.00 -19.02 13.97
N LEU A 61 9.23 -18.93 15.28
CA LEU A 61 9.42 -17.66 15.98
C LEU A 61 10.65 -16.90 15.44
N LEU A 62 11.77 -17.59 15.22
CA LEU A 62 12.97 -17.01 14.61
C LEU A 62 12.71 -16.54 13.18
N TYR A 63 12.02 -17.35 12.35
CA TYR A 63 11.66 -17.01 10.98
C TYR A 63 10.85 -15.71 10.90
N ASN A 64 9.96 -15.51 11.87
CA ASN A 64 9.05 -14.38 11.97
C ASN A 64 9.58 -13.17 12.74
N HIS A 65 10.78 -13.25 13.30
CA HIS A 65 11.43 -12.14 13.95
C HIS A 65 11.62 -10.95 12.98
N TRP A 66 11.69 -9.73 13.52
CA TRP A 66 11.73 -8.51 12.69
C TRP A 66 13.00 -8.43 11.83
N LEU A 67 14.16 -8.89 12.35
CA LEU A 67 15.45 -8.81 11.68
C LEU A 67 15.51 -9.62 10.37
N PRO A 68 15.18 -10.93 10.33
CA PRO A 68 15.11 -11.69 9.07
C PRO A 68 14.15 -11.10 8.04
N LYS A 69 13.04 -10.49 8.48
CA LYS A 69 12.08 -9.81 7.60
C LYS A 69 12.67 -8.56 6.96
N VAL A 70 13.35 -7.72 7.76
CA VAL A 70 14.01 -6.52 7.24
C VAL A 70 15.12 -6.89 6.26
N LEU A 71 15.94 -7.90 6.59
CA LEU A 71 16.98 -8.40 5.70
C LEU A 71 16.40 -8.92 4.38
N LEU A 72 15.29 -9.66 4.42
CA LEU A 72 14.61 -10.15 3.23
C LEU A 72 14.17 -9.00 2.30
N TYR A 73 13.50 -7.98 2.84
CA TYR A 73 13.10 -6.81 2.05
C TYR A 73 14.30 -6.01 1.52
N PHE A 74 15.38 -5.91 2.30
CA PHE A 74 16.62 -5.29 1.85
C PHE A 74 17.21 -6.01 0.64
N PHE A 75 17.36 -7.35 0.69
CA PHE A 75 17.90 -8.11 -0.45
C PHE A 75 16.95 -8.14 -1.66
N ILE A 76 15.63 -8.08 -1.45
CA ILE A 76 14.67 -7.87 -2.54
C ILE A 76 14.89 -6.51 -3.20
N LEU A 77 15.08 -5.45 -2.42
CA LEU A 77 15.34 -4.12 -2.96
C LEU A 77 16.68 -4.09 -3.74
N VAL A 78 17.71 -4.76 -3.23
CA VAL A 78 19.01 -4.90 -3.88
C VAL A 78 18.89 -5.64 -5.23
N VAL A 79 18.23 -6.80 -5.28
CA VAL A 79 18.12 -7.57 -6.53
C VAL A 79 17.29 -6.82 -7.59
N LEU A 80 16.28 -6.06 -7.18
CA LEU A 80 15.49 -5.23 -8.09
C LEU A 80 16.29 -4.01 -8.58
N SER A 81 17.06 -3.35 -7.69
CA SER A 81 17.85 -2.16 -8.03
C SER A 81 19.09 -2.46 -8.87
N LEU A 82 19.55 -3.72 -8.94
CA LEU A 82 20.62 -4.14 -9.86
C LEU A 82 20.34 -3.73 -11.32
N ALA A 83 19.07 -3.62 -11.71
CA ALA A 83 18.66 -3.11 -13.02
C ALA A 83 19.20 -1.70 -13.37
N VAL A 84 19.49 -0.87 -12.37
CA VAL A 84 20.06 0.47 -12.55
C VAL A 84 21.52 0.41 -13.00
N PHE A 85 22.21 -0.66 -12.61
CA PHE A 85 23.65 -0.83 -12.80
C PHE A 85 24.02 -1.77 -13.96
N GLU A 86 23.07 -2.59 -14.39
CA GLU A 86 23.24 -3.55 -15.47
C GLU A 86 22.93 -2.97 -16.85
N GLU A 87 23.65 -3.41 -17.88
CA GLU A 87 23.41 -2.96 -19.26
C GLU A 87 21.97 -3.28 -19.72
N PRO A 88 21.21 -2.31 -20.25
CA PRO A 88 21.59 -0.92 -20.48
C PRO A 88 21.43 -0.06 -19.19
N ALA A 89 22.57 0.38 -18.65
CA ALA A 89 22.68 0.90 -17.28
C ALA A 89 22.48 2.42 -17.24
N VAL A 90 21.98 2.90 -16.09
CA VAL A 90 22.07 4.32 -15.74
C VAL A 90 23.48 4.63 -15.20
N LEU A 91 23.97 3.77 -14.30
CA LEU A 91 25.29 3.87 -13.68
C LEU A 91 26.05 2.57 -13.95
N PRO A 92 26.86 2.51 -15.01
CA PRO A 92 27.47 1.25 -15.43
C PRO A 92 28.45 0.74 -14.37
N LEU A 93 28.18 -0.45 -13.83
CA LEU A 93 29.12 -1.18 -12.97
C LEU A 93 29.80 -2.32 -13.73
N PRO A 94 31.02 -2.72 -13.32
CA PRO A 94 31.66 -3.91 -13.85
C PRO A 94 30.77 -5.14 -13.74
N MET A 95 30.77 -5.98 -14.77
CA MET A 95 29.93 -7.17 -14.83
C MET A 95 30.13 -8.10 -13.62
N TRP A 96 31.38 -8.33 -13.21
CA TRP A 96 31.68 -9.20 -12.07
C TRP A 96 31.05 -8.70 -10.76
N ALA A 97 30.92 -7.38 -10.58
CA ALA A 97 30.34 -6.80 -9.38
C ALA A 97 28.81 -7.03 -9.35
N THR A 98 28.11 -6.80 -10.46
CA THR A 98 26.67 -7.06 -10.56
C THR A 98 26.36 -8.56 -10.40
N MET A 99 27.19 -9.43 -10.99
CA MET A 99 27.07 -10.89 -10.86
C MET A 99 27.33 -11.38 -9.43
N LEU A 100 28.31 -10.80 -8.72
CA LEU A 100 28.60 -11.15 -7.33
C LEU A 100 27.44 -10.78 -6.40
N VAL A 101 26.89 -9.57 -6.56
CA VAL A 101 25.73 -9.11 -5.78
C VAL A 101 24.51 -9.96 -6.07
N GLU A 102 24.27 -10.33 -7.34
CA GLU A 102 23.18 -11.23 -7.73
C GLU A 102 23.35 -12.62 -7.11
N LEU A 103 24.56 -13.19 -7.15
CA LEU A 103 24.88 -14.46 -6.51
C LEU A 103 24.61 -14.42 -5.00
N LEU A 104 25.04 -13.34 -4.33
CA LEU A 104 24.78 -13.13 -2.90
C LEU A 104 23.28 -13.11 -2.61
N CYS A 105 22.48 -12.42 -3.43
CA CYS A 105 21.03 -12.39 -3.30
C CYS A 105 20.44 -13.81 -3.45
N VAL A 106 20.84 -14.57 -4.47
CA VAL A 106 20.39 -15.95 -4.68
C VAL A 106 20.74 -16.84 -3.47
N LEU A 107 21.94 -16.70 -2.89
CA LEU A 107 22.34 -17.43 -1.69
C LEU A 107 21.48 -17.07 -0.46
N VAL A 108 21.13 -15.80 -0.28
CA VAL A 108 20.25 -15.37 0.81
C VAL A 108 18.83 -15.92 0.62
N PHE A 109 18.31 -15.91 -0.62
CA PHE A 109 16.98 -16.47 -0.90
C PHE A 109 16.93 -17.98 -0.75
N THR A 110 17.98 -18.71 -1.16
CA THR A 110 18.06 -20.16 -0.94
C THR A 110 18.15 -20.48 0.55
N PHE A 111 18.92 -19.73 1.35
CA PHE A 111 18.96 -19.88 2.80
C PHE A 111 17.60 -19.61 3.45
N ARG A 112 16.90 -18.54 3.04
CA ARG A 112 15.55 -18.22 3.54
C ARG A 112 14.55 -19.33 3.20
N LEU A 113 14.62 -19.88 1.99
CA LEU A 113 13.78 -21.00 1.56
C LEU A 113 14.10 -22.28 2.34
N ALA A 114 15.38 -22.57 2.59
CA ALA A 114 15.80 -23.72 3.39
C ALA A 114 15.33 -23.61 4.85
N HIS A 115 15.41 -22.42 5.45
CA HIS A 115 14.85 -22.16 6.78
C HIS A 115 13.34 -22.39 6.79
N TYR A 116 12.62 -21.92 5.77
CA TYR A 116 11.18 -22.16 5.63
C TYR A 116 10.84 -23.66 5.46
N ALA A 117 11.62 -24.39 4.67
CA ALA A 117 11.45 -25.84 4.47
C ALA A 117 11.66 -26.67 5.74
N ARG A 118 12.42 -26.15 6.72
CA ARG A 118 12.60 -26.76 8.05
C ARG A 118 11.43 -26.50 9.00
N VAL A 119 10.67 -25.44 8.77
CA VAL A 119 9.53 -25.02 9.61
C VAL A 119 8.22 -25.72 9.21
N ILE A 120 8.08 -26.03 7.92
CA ILE A 120 6.86 -26.62 7.34
C ILE A 120 7.01 -28.14 7.14
N PRO A 121 5.95 -28.94 7.36
CA PRO A 121 5.94 -30.34 6.98
C PRO A 121 6.30 -30.56 5.49
N ARG A 122 7.16 -31.53 5.20
CA ARG A 122 7.71 -31.76 3.85
C ARG A 122 6.63 -31.93 2.79
N ASP A 123 5.56 -32.65 3.09
CA ASP A 123 4.48 -32.92 2.14
C ASP A 123 3.73 -31.64 1.73
N LYS A 124 3.56 -30.72 2.68
CA LYS A 124 2.92 -29.43 2.43
C LYS A 124 3.89 -28.47 1.73
N PHE A 125 5.19 -28.54 2.03
CA PHE A 125 6.20 -27.69 1.39
C PHE A 125 6.27 -27.92 -0.13
N TRP A 126 6.30 -29.18 -0.56
CA TRP A 126 6.39 -29.55 -1.99
C TRP A 126 5.07 -29.41 -2.74
N LYS A 127 3.92 -29.42 -2.07
CA LYS A 127 2.62 -29.14 -2.68
C LYS A 127 2.35 -27.64 -2.87
N ASP A 128 3.09 -26.78 -2.17
CA ASP A 128 2.86 -25.34 -2.23
C ASP A 128 3.51 -24.71 -3.48
N ALA A 129 2.66 -24.32 -4.43
CA ALA A 129 3.06 -23.72 -5.71
C ALA A 129 3.97 -22.49 -5.53
N LYS A 130 3.85 -21.74 -4.43
CA LYS A 130 4.68 -20.55 -4.19
C LYS A 130 6.15 -20.91 -3.98
N ASN A 131 6.41 -22.03 -3.28
CA ASN A 131 7.76 -22.50 -2.99
C ASN A 131 8.40 -23.04 -4.26
N ILE A 132 7.63 -23.80 -5.04
CA ILE A 132 8.04 -24.29 -6.37
C ILE A 132 8.42 -23.11 -7.27
N CYS A 133 7.58 -22.07 -7.33
CA CYS A 133 7.87 -20.90 -8.14
C CYS A 133 9.18 -20.21 -7.73
N ILE A 134 9.44 -20.03 -6.44
CA ILE A 134 10.71 -19.46 -5.96
C ILE A 134 11.89 -20.36 -6.36
N MET A 135 11.79 -21.69 -6.17
CA MET A 135 12.86 -22.61 -6.57
C MET A 135 13.16 -22.53 -8.06
N VAL A 136 12.13 -22.51 -8.90
CA VAL A 136 12.27 -22.39 -10.35
C VAL A 136 12.91 -21.05 -10.72
N VAL A 137 12.47 -19.94 -10.13
CA VAL A 137 13.08 -18.63 -10.40
C VAL A 137 14.55 -18.61 -10.01
N LEU A 138 14.91 -19.10 -8.81
CA LEU A 138 16.31 -19.15 -8.36
C LEU A 138 17.17 -20.04 -9.27
N MET A 139 16.64 -21.19 -9.70
CA MET A 139 17.32 -22.09 -10.62
C MET A 139 17.53 -21.44 -11.99
N LEU A 140 16.48 -20.85 -12.58
CA LEU A 140 16.54 -20.17 -13.87
C LEU A 140 17.49 -18.95 -13.82
N THR A 141 17.53 -18.21 -12.71
CA THR A 141 18.49 -17.10 -12.54
C THR A 141 19.94 -17.59 -12.50
N MET A 142 20.23 -18.71 -11.83
CA MET A 142 21.58 -19.28 -11.87
C MET A 142 21.97 -19.77 -13.27
N VAL A 143 21.06 -20.42 -13.98
CA VAL A 143 21.30 -20.89 -15.35
C VAL A 143 21.56 -19.70 -16.28
N ASP A 144 20.74 -18.65 -16.23
CA ASP A 144 20.94 -17.44 -17.02
C ASP A 144 22.27 -16.74 -16.67
N MET A 145 22.63 -16.68 -15.39
CA MET A 145 23.92 -16.13 -14.96
C MET A 145 25.11 -16.88 -15.57
N ILE A 146 25.09 -18.21 -15.59
CA ILE A 146 26.16 -19.05 -16.18
C ILE A 146 26.21 -18.85 -17.70
N ILE A 147 25.05 -18.86 -18.37
CA ILE A 147 24.95 -18.65 -19.83
C ILE A 147 25.44 -17.24 -20.19
N TYR A 148 24.98 -16.21 -19.50
CA TYR A 148 25.38 -14.83 -19.76
C TYR A 148 26.88 -14.62 -19.53
N GLY A 149 27.43 -15.15 -18.43
CA GLY A 149 28.86 -15.07 -18.13
C GLY A 149 29.72 -15.76 -19.18
N SER A 150 29.33 -16.96 -19.62
CA SER A 150 30.06 -17.71 -20.65
C SER A 150 29.98 -17.06 -22.04
N LEU A 151 28.80 -16.60 -22.46
CA LEU A 151 28.62 -15.90 -23.75
C LEU A 151 29.40 -14.58 -23.79
N LYS A 152 29.39 -13.79 -22.70
CA LYS A 152 30.12 -12.53 -22.65
C LYS A 152 31.64 -12.77 -22.58
N ALA A 153 32.10 -13.84 -21.94
CA ALA A 153 33.51 -14.27 -22.00
C ALA A 153 33.93 -14.70 -23.42
N ALA A 154 33.01 -15.28 -24.20
CA ALA A 154 33.20 -15.64 -25.60
C ALA A 154 32.95 -14.48 -26.59
N ASN A 155 32.75 -13.24 -26.12
CA ASN A 155 32.41 -12.06 -26.93
C ASN A 155 31.19 -12.25 -27.87
N CYS A 156 30.23 -13.10 -27.48
CA CYS A 156 28.99 -13.31 -28.20
C CYS A 156 27.88 -12.37 -27.67
N TYR A 157 26.85 -12.15 -28.49
CA TYR A 157 25.64 -11.45 -28.03
C TYR A 157 25.00 -12.21 -26.86
N ALA A 158 24.90 -11.56 -25.71
CA ALA A 158 24.35 -12.15 -24.49
C ALA A 158 23.12 -11.35 -24.05
N LEU A 159 22.04 -12.08 -23.74
CA LEU A 159 20.78 -11.54 -23.25
C LEU A 159 20.56 -12.02 -21.82
N ARG A 160 20.18 -11.12 -20.89
CA ARG A 160 19.77 -11.50 -19.53
C ARG A 160 18.25 -11.53 -19.41
N TRP A 161 17.66 -12.67 -19.74
CA TRP A 161 16.21 -12.84 -19.69
C TRP A 161 15.68 -13.09 -18.27
N SER A 162 16.52 -13.54 -17.33
CA SER A 162 16.11 -13.82 -15.94
C SER A 162 15.71 -12.57 -15.15
N ARG A 163 16.11 -11.38 -15.59
CA ARG A 163 15.74 -10.08 -14.97
C ARG A 163 14.24 -9.94 -14.79
N VAL A 164 13.46 -10.35 -15.81
CA VAL A 164 12.00 -10.28 -15.81
C VAL A 164 11.38 -11.10 -14.67
N LEU A 165 12.07 -12.13 -14.17
CA LEU A 165 11.59 -13.01 -13.11
C LEU A 165 11.85 -12.45 -11.70
N ARG A 166 12.74 -11.46 -11.53
CA ARG A 166 13.12 -10.93 -10.21
C ARG A 166 11.93 -10.41 -9.39
N PRO A 167 10.93 -9.70 -9.96
CA PRO A 167 9.75 -9.28 -9.21
C PRO A 167 8.93 -10.44 -8.64
N LEU A 168 9.00 -11.65 -9.21
CA LEU A 168 8.31 -12.82 -8.68
C LEU A 168 8.84 -13.21 -7.30
N LEU A 169 10.08 -12.85 -6.94
CA LEU A 169 10.61 -13.02 -5.60
C LEU A 169 9.86 -12.14 -4.59
N LEU A 170 9.56 -10.88 -4.93
CA LEU A 170 8.74 -10.00 -4.09
C LEU A 170 7.30 -10.54 -3.93
N VAL A 171 6.73 -11.08 -5.01
CA VAL A 171 5.36 -11.61 -5.02
C VAL A 171 5.26 -12.90 -4.21
N ASN A 172 6.15 -13.88 -4.41
CA ASN A 172 5.97 -15.23 -3.87
C ASN A 172 6.53 -15.42 -2.46
N VAL A 173 7.37 -14.50 -1.98
CA VAL A 173 7.86 -14.49 -0.59
C VAL A 173 6.71 -14.41 0.41
N THR A 174 6.78 -15.11 1.56
CA THR A 174 5.63 -15.28 2.47
C THR A 174 4.96 -13.96 2.89
N GLU A 175 5.76 -12.91 3.07
CA GLU A 175 5.40 -11.57 3.47
C GLU A 175 4.70 -10.78 2.35
N GLY A 176 4.94 -11.09 1.07
CA GLY A 176 4.29 -10.53 -0.12
C GLY A 176 2.82 -10.95 -0.31
N ARG A 177 2.15 -11.37 0.76
CA ARG A 177 0.78 -11.91 0.71
C ARG A 177 -0.22 -10.93 0.09
N GLN A 178 -0.10 -9.63 0.40
CA GLN A 178 -1.08 -8.63 -0.04
C GLN A 178 -1.02 -8.47 -1.56
N LEU A 179 0.20 -8.48 -2.10
CA LEU A 179 0.45 -8.46 -3.53
C LEU A 179 -0.08 -9.73 -4.22
N ARG A 180 0.13 -10.92 -3.63
CA ARG A 180 -0.46 -12.17 -4.17
C ARG A 180 -1.98 -12.15 -4.20
N ARG A 181 -2.61 -11.62 -3.15
CA ARG A 181 -4.06 -11.47 -3.10
C ARG A 181 -4.56 -10.57 -4.22
N ALA A 182 -3.90 -9.42 -4.42
CA ALA A 182 -4.21 -8.52 -5.53
C ALA A 182 -4.08 -9.24 -6.89
N PHE A 183 -2.97 -9.94 -7.16
CA PHE A 183 -2.79 -10.74 -8.38
C PHE A 183 -3.86 -11.82 -8.54
N ARG A 184 -4.21 -12.53 -7.47
CA ARG A 184 -5.24 -13.58 -7.49
C ARG A 184 -6.62 -12.99 -7.80
N SER A 185 -6.97 -11.88 -7.16
CA SER A 185 -8.22 -11.17 -7.41
C SER A 185 -8.31 -10.72 -8.88
N ILE A 186 -7.25 -10.13 -9.43
CA ILE A 186 -7.17 -9.74 -10.86
C ILE A 186 -7.35 -10.96 -11.76
N ARG A 187 -6.59 -12.04 -11.51
CA ARG A 187 -6.67 -13.28 -12.29
C ARG A 187 -8.08 -13.88 -12.27
N ASN A 188 -8.74 -13.86 -11.12
CA ASN A 188 -10.09 -14.41 -10.97
C ASN A 188 -11.13 -13.52 -11.66
N ALA A 189 -10.92 -12.20 -11.72
CA ALA A 189 -11.79 -11.28 -12.45
C ALA A 189 -11.56 -11.33 -13.98
N LEU A 190 -10.36 -11.74 -14.43
CA LEU A 190 -9.95 -11.70 -15.84
C LEU A 190 -10.90 -12.42 -16.81
N PRO A 191 -11.47 -13.61 -16.53
CA PRO A 191 -12.38 -14.28 -17.46
C PRO A 191 -13.64 -13.46 -17.76
N GLN A 192 -14.22 -12.82 -16.74
CA GLN A 192 -15.42 -11.99 -16.93
C GLN A 192 -15.10 -10.69 -17.67
N ILE A 193 -13.96 -10.09 -17.34
CA ILE A 193 -13.42 -8.93 -18.05
C ILE A 193 -13.19 -9.25 -19.53
N PHE A 194 -12.68 -10.45 -19.83
CA PHE A 194 -12.36 -10.88 -21.19
C PHE A 194 -13.59 -10.95 -22.10
N TYR A 195 -14.75 -11.40 -21.60
CA TYR A 195 -15.98 -11.43 -22.41
C TYR A 195 -16.45 -10.03 -22.83
N VAL A 196 -16.41 -9.07 -21.89
CA VAL A 196 -16.78 -7.67 -22.17
C VAL A 196 -15.77 -7.05 -23.13
N PHE A 197 -14.49 -7.34 -22.94
CA PHE A 197 -13.44 -6.91 -23.85
C PHE A 197 -13.62 -7.46 -25.27
N LEU A 198 -14.01 -8.73 -25.42
CA LEU A 198 -14.27 -9.34 -26.73
C LEU A 198 -15.44 -8.64 -27.44
N LEU A 199 -16.54 -8.37 -26.72
CA LEU A 199 -17.67 -7.63 -27.26
C LEU A 199 -17.28 -6.20 -27.67
N PHE A 200 -16.47 -5.53 -26.86
CA PHE A 200 -15.90 -4.22 -27.18
C PHE A 200 -15.03 -4.27 -28.45
N MET A 201 -14.09 -5.22 -28.53
CA MET A 201 -13.24 -5.38 -29.71
C MET A 201 -14.06 -5.70 -30.96
N PHE A 202 -15.12 -6.50 -30.85
CA PHE A 202 -16.05 -6.76 -31.94
C PHE A 202 -16.70 -5.45 -32.43
N SER A 203 -17.15 -4.59 -31.52
CA SER A 203 -17.68 -3.26 -31.87
C SER A 203 -16.65 -2.42 -32.61
N VAL A 204 -15.41 -2.31 -32.09
CA VAL A 204 -14.32 -1.58 -32.77
C VAL A 204 -14.10 -2.13 -34.19
N LEU A 205 -13.96 -3.44 -34.35
CA LEU A 205 -13.74 -4.09 -35.64
C LEU A 205 -14.89 -3.82 -36.64
N MET A 206 -16.14 -3.83 -36.18
CA MET A 206 -17.32 -3.52 -36.98
C MET A 206 -17.34 -2.05 -37.44
N PHE A 207 -17.08 -1.11 -36.53
CA PHE A 207 -16.98 0.30 -36.88
C PHE A 207 -15.80 0.60 -37.80
N SER A 208 -14.68 -0.10 -37.65
CA SER A 208 -13.55 0.01 -38.59
C SER A 208 -13.91 -0.47 -40.00
N LEU A 209 -14.69 -1.56 -40.12
CA LEU A 209 -15.19 -2.02 -41.42
C LEU A 209 -16.16 -0.99 -42.03
N MET A 210 -17.04 -0.42 -41.22
CA MET A 210 -17.97 0.62 -41.65
C MET A 210 -17.22 1.87 -42.12
N ALA A 211 -16.21 2.33 -41.37
CA ALA A 211 -15.36 3.46 -41.75
C ALA A 211 -14.64 3.22 -43.07
N LEU A 212 -14.04 2.03 -43.26
CA LEU A 212 -13.37 1.66 -44.52
C LEU A 212 -14.33 1.74 -45.72
N LYS A 213 -15.57 1.27 -45.56
CA LYS A 213 -16.57 1.31 -46.64
C LYS A 213 -17.13 2.71 -46.87
N LEU A 214 -17.32 3.49 -45.82
CA LEU A 214 -17.93 4.82 -45.89
C LEU A 214 -16.95 5.88 -46.43
N LEU A 215 -15.67 5.80 -46.04
CA LEU A 215 -14.67 6.86 -46.20
C LEU A 215 -13.51 6.47 -47.13
N GLY A 216 -13.14 5.17 -47.20
CA GLY A 216 -11.90 4.75 -47.86
C GLY A 216 -11.80 4.98 -49.37
N LYS A 217 -12.93 5.09 -50.09
CA LYS A 217 -12.95 5.36 -51.54
C LYS A 217 -13.02 6.84 -51.92
N ARG A 218 -13.05 7.76 -50.93
CA ARG A 218 -13.31 9.19 -51.15
C ARG A 218 -12.05 10.01 -51.44
N GLY A 219 -10.86 9.41 -51.40
CA GLY A 219 -9.59 10.10 -51.68
C GLY A 219 -9.24 11.17 -50.63
N LEU A 220 -9.75 11.04 -49.41
CA LEU A 220 -9.44 11.96 -48.31
C LEU A 220 -8.00 11.76 -47.84
N THR A 221 -7.37 12.84 -47.37
CA THR A 221 -5.99 12.84 -46.87
C THR A 221 -5.91 13.40 -45.46
N THR A 222 -4.97 12.89 -44.67
CA THR A 222 -4.64 13.45 -43.35
C THR A 222 -3.84 14.75 -43.50
N ILE A 223 -3.60 15.46 -42.38
CA ILE A 223 -2.81 16.70 -42.32
C ILE A 223 -1.41 16.51 -42.92
N ASN A 224 -0.84 15.31 -42.76
CA ASN A 224 0.48 14.95 -43.27
C ASN A 224 0.47 14.46 -44.74
N GLY A 225 -0.67 14.57 -45.43
CA GLY A 225 -0.85 14.12 -46.81
C GLY A 225 -0.99 12.61 -46.99
N ALA A 226 -1.06 11.83 -45.90
CA ALA A 226 -1.22 10.37 -45.99
C ALA A 226 -2.68 10.00 -46.34
N PRO A 227 -2.90 8.88 -47.05
CA PRO A 227 -4.24 8.43 -47.41
C PRO A 227 -5.07 8.10 -46.17
N TYR A 228 -6.28 8.66 -46.09
CA TYR A 228 -7.17 8.50 -44.95
C TYR A 228 -8.06 7.25 -45.08
N PHE A 229 -8.04 6.39 -44.05
CA PHE A 229 -8.91 5.21 -43.92
C PHE A 229 -8.92 4.27 -45.14
N THR A 230 -7.74 3.94 -45.66
CA THR A 230 -7.58 2.98 -46.78
C THR A 230 -7.21 1.57 -46.33
N ASN A 231 -6.46 1.43 -45.23
CA ASN A 231 -6.03 0.14 -44.69
C ASN A 231 -6.86 -0.24 -43.45
N TYR A 232 -7.46 -1.43 -43.47
CA TYR A 232 -8.29 -1.91 -42.36
C TYR A 232 -7.58 -1.93 -41.01
N LEU A 233 -6.33 -2.43 -40.94
CA LEU A 233 -5.61 -2.56 -39.68
C LEU A 233 -5.20 -1.21 -39.10
N GLU A 234 -4.88 -0.22 -39.94
CA GLU A 234 -4.64 1.15 -39.51
C GLU A 234 -5.93 1.78 -38.97
N ILE A 235 -7.07 1.57 -39.63
CA ILE A 235 -8.38 2.06 -39.13
C ILE A 235 -8.72 1.43 -37.78
N VAL A 236 -8.47 0.12 -37.60
CA VAL A 236 -8.66 -0.54 -36.30
C VAL A 236 -7.82 0.11 -35.22
N PHE A 237 -6.54 0.41 -35.51
CA PHE A 237 -5.67 1.11 -34.58
C PHE A 237 -6.16 2.54 -34.30
N ASP A 238 -6.48 3.34 -35.32
CA ASP A 238 -6.93 4.72 -35.17
C ASP A 238 -8.25 4.82 -34.40
N LEU A 239 -9.20 3.92 -34.66
CA LEU A 239 -10.45 3.86 -33.92
C LEU A 239 -10.25 3.33 -32.50
N TYR A 240 -9.33 2.39 -32.28
CA TYR A 240 -8.96 1.96 -30.92
C TYR A 240 -8.38 3.12 -30.10
N VAL A 241 -7.49 3.93 -30.70
CA VAL A 241 -6.96 5.16 -30.09
C VAL A 241 -8.07 6.19 -29.85
N LEU A 242 -9.06 6.27 -30.73
CA LEU A 242 -10.22 7.15 -30.54
C LEU A 242 -11.08 6.73 -29.35
N VAL A 243 -11.16 5.43 -29.03
CA VAL A 243 -11.86 5.00 -27.81
C VAL A 243 -11.23 5.63 -26.58
N THR A 244 -9.91 5.73 -26.56
CA THR A 244 -9.17 6.39 -25.47
C THR A 244 -9.18 7.91 -25.58
N THR A 245 -9.86 8.49 -26.57
CA THR A 245 -9.96 9.92 -26.87
C THR A 245 -8.62 10.63 -27.17
N ALA A 246 -7.54 9.88 -27.40
CA ALA A 246 -6.19 10.45 -27.49
C ALA A 246 -5.87 11.11 -28.83
N ASN A 247 -6.60 10.78 -29.89
CA ASN A 247 -6.47 11.37 -31.24
C ASN A 247 -7.74 12.17 -31.65
N SER A 248 -8.61 12.50 -30.69
CA SER A 248 -9.74 13.41 -30.91
C SER A 248 -9.29 14.86 -30.69
N PRO A 249 -9.60 15.82 -31.58
CA PRO A 249 -10.50 15.71 -32.74
C PRO A 249 -9.84 15.25 -34.05
N ASP A 250 -8.51 15.12 -34.08
CA ASP A 250 -7.71 15.00 -35.31
C ASP A 250 -8.14 13.88 -36.27
N VAL A 251 -8.50 12.71 -35.75
CA VAL A 251 -8.92 11.55 -36.57
C VAL A 251 -10.23 11.80 -37.34
N MET A 252 -11.10 12.70 -36.86
CA MET A 252 -12.38 13.02 -37.47
C MET A 252 -12.26 14.13 -38.53
N MET A 253 -11.26 15.01 -38.41
CA MET A 253 -11.18 16.26 -39.18
C MET A 253 -11.22 16.08 -40.70
N PRO A 254 -10.49 15.13 -41.33
CA PRO A 254 -10.55 14.95 -42.79
C PRO A 254 -11.97 14.61 -43.30
N ALA A 255 -12.72 13.82 -42.54
CA ALA A 255 -14.09 13.48 -42.89
C ALA A 255 -15.04 14.65 -42.63
N TYR A 256 -14.89 15.35 -41.50
CA TYR A 256 -15.73 16.49 -41.14
C TYR A 256 -15.58 17.67 -42.10
N ASN A 257 -14.36 17.97 -42.52
CA ASN A 257 -14.07 19.02 -43.51
C ASN A 257 -14.67 18.68 -44.89
N SER A 258 -14.85 17.40 -45.22
CA SER A 258 -15.54 16.99 -46.44
C SER A 258 -17.06 17.14 -46.33
N SER A 259 -17.65 16.74 -45.20
CA SER A 259 -19.07 16.92 -44.94
C SER A 259 -19.38 16.78 -43.45
N PHE A 260 -20.23 17.66 -42.93
CA PHE A 260 -20.67 17.61 -41.54
C PHE A 260 -21.38 16.29 -41.18
N PHE A 261 -22.03 15.63 -42.15
CA PHE A 261 -22.72 14.36 -41.92
C PHE A 261 -21.78 13.26 -41.42
N PHE A 262 -20.50 13.29 -41.78
CA PHE A 262 -19.53 12.29 -41.29
C PHE A 262 -19.21 12.44 -39.81
N ALA A 263 -19.43 13.62 -39.20
CA ALA A 263 -19.29 13.75 -37.75
C ALA A 263 -20.26 12.83 -36.99
N ILE A 264 -21.44 12.54 -37.56
CA ILE A 264 -22.42 11.64 -36.95
C ILE A 264 -21.81 10.25 -36.70
N PHE A 265 -21.00 9.74 -37.63
CA PHE A 265 -20.31 8.45 -37.47
C PHE A 265 -19.41 8.46 -36.22
N PHE A 266 -18.58 9.50 -36.05
CA PHE A 266 -17.66 9.61 -34.92
C PHE A 266 -18.38 9.87 -33.59
N ILE A 267 -19.43 10.70 -33.60
CA ILE A 267 -20.26 10.95 -32.41
C ILE A 267 -20.91 9.65 -31.93
N VAL A 268 -21.51 8.88 -32.84
CA VAL A 268 -22.12 7.58 -32.51
C VAL A 268 -21.04 6.59 -32.03
N TYR A 269 -19.87 6.57 -32.68
CA TYR A 269 -18.75 5.75 -32.26
C TYR A 269 -18.29 6.05 -30.83
N ILE A 270 -18.08 7.33 -30.50
CA ILE A 270 -17.65 7.79 -29.17
C ILE A 270 -18.72 7.47 -28.13
N LEU A 271 -20.00 7.72 -28.43
CA LEU A 271 -21.10 7.39 -27.52
C LEU A 271 -21.11 5.91 -27.14
N ILE A 272 -21.00 5.04 -28.13
CA ILE A 272 -21.07 3.59 -27.93
C ILE A 272 -19.76 3.05 -27.32
N ASN A 273 -18.61 3.32 -27.94
CA ASN A 273 -17.34 2.69 -27.57
C ASN A 273 -16.64 3.38 -26.41
N THR A 274 -16.65 4.71 -26.35
CA THR A 274 -16.00 5.45 -25.27
C THR A 274 -16.91 5.50 -24.04
N TYR A 275 -18.14 6.02 -24.16
CA TYR A 275 -18.96 6.21 -22.95
C TYR A 275 -19.62 4.92 -22.46
N ILE A 276 -20.34 4.20 -23.32
CA ILE A 276 -21.07 2.98 -22.89
C ILE A 276 -20.08 1.85 -22.58
N PHE A 277 -19.25 1.44 -23.54
CA PHE A 277 -18.38 0.28 -23.34
C PHE A 277 -17.32 0.47 -22.24
N MET A 278 -16.62 1.61 -22.16
CA MET A 278 -15.63 1.79 -21.08
C MET A 278 -16.28 1.88 -19.70
N SER A 279 -17.50 2.42 -19.61
CA SER A 279 -18.24 2.47 -18.34
C SER A 279 -18.76 1.09 -17.92
N VAL A 280 -19.28 0.29 -18.87
CA VAL A 280 -19.65 -1.12 -18.64
C VAL A 280 -18.42 -1.93 -18.22
N PHE A 281 -17.28 -1.71 -18.88
CA PHE A 281 -16.03 -2.35 -18.54
C PHE A 281 -15.62 -2.05 -17.09
N LEU A 282 -15.59 -0.76 -16.71
CA LEU A 282 -15.29 -0.34 -15.33
C LEU A 282 -16.25 -0.99 -14.31
N ALA A 283 -17.55 -1.02 -14.61
CA ALA A 283 -18.55 -1.62 -13.72
C ALA A 283 -18.35 -3.14 -13.54
N VAL A 284 -18.05 -3.86 -14.62
CA VAL A 284 -17.80 -5.31 -14.57
C VAL A 284 -16.53 -5.61 -13.79
N VAL A 285 -15.47 -4.83 -13.98
CA VAL A 285 -14.24 -4.91 -13.21
C VAL A 285 -14.52 -4.67 -11.72
N TYR A 286 -15.21 -3.57 -11.40
CA TYR A 286 -15.53 -3.18 -10.02
C TYR A 286 -16.35 -4.27 -9.31
N ASN A 287 -17.46 -4.72 -9.92
CA ASN A 287 -18.35 -5.72 -9.31
C ASN A 287 -17.65 -7.06 -9.07
N ASN A 288 -16.83 -7.50 -10.02
CA ASN A 288 -16.10 -8.75 -9.87
C ASN A 288 -14.99 -8.64 -8.83
N TYR A 289 -14.22 -7.56 -8.89
CA TYR A 289 -13.19 -7.30 -7.89
C TYR A 289 -13.79 -7.27 -6.48
N LYS A 290 -14.89 -6.53 -6.28
CA LYS A 290 -15.61 -6.46 -4.99
C LYS A 290 -16.09 -7.83 -4.53
N LYS A 291 -16.68 -8.63 -5.42
CA LYS A 291 -17.13 -10.00 -5.13
C LYS A 291 -15.98 -10.90 -4.67
N TYR A 292 -14.85 -10.91 -5.41
CA TYR A 292 -13.70 -11.74 -5.06
C TYR A 292 -13.00 -11.27 -3.79
N LEU A 293 -12.92 -9.96 -3.57
CA LEU A 293 -12.37 -9.37 -2.35
C LEU A 293 -13.21 -9.77 -1.12
N LYS A 294 -14.55 -9.71 -1.22
CA LYS A 294 -15.47 -10.13 -0.16
C LYS A 294 -15.24 -11.60 0.24
N GLU A 295 -15.20 -12.51 -0.73
CA GLU A 295 -15.00 -13.93 -0.44
C GLU A 295 -13.61 -14.21 0.16
N GLU A 296 -12.57 -13.52 -0.30
CA GLU A 296 -11.23 -13.65 0.27
C GLU A 296 -11.17 -13.17 1.72
N ILE A 297 -11.85 -12.08 2.05
CA ILE A 297 -11.94 -11.55 3.42
C ILE A 297 -12.73 -12.51 4.31
N ARG A 298 -13.83 -13.07 3.80
CA ARG A 298 -14.59 -14.12 4.49
C ARG A 298 -13.71 -15.32 4.85
N GLN A 299 -12.86 -15.78 3.92
CA GLN A 299 -11.89 -16.85 4.18
C GLN A 299 -10.83 -16.46 5.22
N LEU A 300 -10.37 -15.21 5.22
CA LEU A 300 -9.41 -14.72 6.22
C LEU A 300 -10.02 -14.71 7.63
N VAL A 301 -11.27 -14.26 7.76
CA VAL A 301 -12.00 -14.26 9.04
C VAL A 301 -12.19 -15.70 9.55
N ARG A 302 -12.59 -16.64 8.68
CA ARG A 302 -12.68 -18.07 9.03
C ARG A 302 -11.34 -18.63 9.51
N ALA A 303 -10.26 -18.40 8.75
CA ALA A 303 -8.93 -18.89 9.10
C ALA A 303 -8.40 -18.28 10.41
N LYS A 304 -8.76 -17.03 10.70
CA LYS A 304 -8.46 -16.36 11.96
C LYS A 304 -9.20 -17.01 13.13
N ARG A 305 -10.52 -17.20 13.02
CA ARG A 305 -11.33 -17.86 14.06
C ARG A 305 -10.82 -19.27 14.35
N HIS A 306 -10.51 -20.05 13.32
CA HIS A 306 -9.96 -21.41 13.49
C HIS A 306 -8.67 -21.43 14.32
N LYS A 307 -7.74 -20.49 14.07
CA LYS A 307 -6.51 -20.37 14.86
C LYS A 307 -6.78 -19.99 16.30
N MET A 308 -7.75 -19.10 16.53
CA MET A 308 -8.16 -18.73 17.89
C MET A 308 -8.79 -19.90 18.63
N VAL A 309 -9.59 -20.74 17.95
CA VAL A 309 -10.15 -21.96 18.52
C VAL A 309 -9.04 -22.97 18.87
N ARG A 310 -8.01 -23.11 18.02
CA ARG A 310 -6.84 -23.94 18.35
C ARG A 310 -6.03 -23.41 19.53
N ALA A 311 -5.82 -22.09 19.60
CA ALA A 311 -5.19 -21.46 20.76
C ALA A 311 -6.01 -21.71 22.04
N PHE A 312 -7.33 -21.61 21.96
CA PHE A 312 -8.23 -21.92 23.07
C PHE A 312 -8.10 -23.39 23.49
N ALA A 313 -8.09 -24.33 22.55
CA ALA A 313 -7.95 -25.76 22.86
C ALA A 313 -6.63 -26.10 23.57
N VAL A 314 -5.54 -25.38 23.28
CA VAL A 314 -4.25 -25.54 23.98
C VAL A 314 -4.29 -24.91 25.38
N LEU A 315 -5.07 -23.85 25.57
CA LEU A 315 -5.13 -23.06 26.82
C LEU A 315 -6.31 -23.40 27.73
N GLN A 316 -7.26 -24.22 27.30
CA GLN A 316 -8.45 -24.55 28.07
C GLN A 316 -8.10 -25.33 29.33
N GLU A 317 -8.87 -25.09 30.39
CA GLU A 317 -8.90 -25.84 31.64
C GLU A 317 -10.36 -26.18 31.94
N ARG A 318 -10.59 -27.34 32.56
CA ARG A 318 -11.90 -27.71 33.10
C ARG A 318 -11.84 -27.57 34.61
N ARG A 319 -12.64 -26.65 35.17
CA ARG A 319 -12.69 -26.42 36.63
C ARG A 319 -13.51 -27.47 37.37
N GLU A 320 -14.54 -28.02 36.73
CA GLU A 320 -15.43 -29.03 37.28
C GLU A 320 -15.51 -30.22 36.31
N GLU A 321 -15.68 -31.44 36.84
CA GLU A 321 -15.90 -32.63 36.01
C GLU A 321 -17.21 -32.46 35.23
N GLY A 322 -17.10 -32.17 33.92
CA GLY A 322 -18.24 -31.88 33.04
C GLY A 322 -18.54 -30.40 32.80
N GLY A 323 -17.77 -29.48 33.41
CA GLY A 323 -17.91 -28.04 33.17
C GLY A 323 -17.44 -27.61 31.78
N GLU A 324 -17.96 -26.47 31.31
CA GLU A 324 -17.52 -25.87 30.04
C GLU A 324 -16.01 -25.58 30.05
N PRO A 325 -15.29 -25.78 28.93
CA PRO A 325 -13.88 -25.42 28.84
C PRO A 325 -13.74 -23.90 29.02
N VAL A 326 -12.80 -23.47 29.86
CA VAL A 326 -12.57 -22.05 30.16
C VAL A 326 -11.08 -21.73 30.19
N VAL A 327 -10.73 -20.46 29.97
CA VAL A 327 -9.37 -19.94 30.12
C VAL A 327 -9.31 -18.98 31.31
N THR A 328 -8.39 -19.24 32.25
CA THR A 328 -8.17 -18.41 33.43
C THR A 328 -7.42 -17.12 33.11
N GLN A 329 -7.61 -16.09 33.95
CA GLN A 329 -6.92 -14.80 33.80
C GLN A 329 -5.38 -14.92 33.77
N ALA A 330 -4.80 -15.84 34.54
CA ALA A 330 -3.35 -16.05 34.59
C ALA A 330 -2.80 -16.53 33.23
N ASN A 331 -3.43 -17.56 32.65
CA ASN A 331 -3.05 -18.09 31.35
C ASN A 331 -3.23 -17.07 30.24
N TRP A 332 -4.35 -16.34 30.26
CA TRP A 332 -4.62 -15.28 29.30
C TRP A 332 -3.56 -14.17 29.38
N ASN A 333 -3.22 -13.71 30.59
CA ASN A 333 -2.20 -12.68 30.81
C ASN A 333 -0.82 -13.13 30.29
N GLN A 334 -0.47 -14.39 30.50
CA GLN A 334 0.80 -14.95 30.03
C GLN A 334 0.88 -14.99 28.51
N VAL A 335 -0.18 -15.44 27.83
CA VAL A 335 -0.21 -15.48 26.35
C VAL A 335 -0.18 -14.08 25.76
N VAL A 336 -0.94 -13.14 26.31
CA VAL A 336 -0.94 -11.74 25.85
C VAL A 336 0.45 -11.11 26.00
N ARG A 337 1.19 -11.42 27.08
CA ARG A 337 2.60 -10.98 27.26
C ARG A 337 3.54 -11.52 26.18
N LEU A 338 3.36 -12.78 25.78
CA LEU A 338 4.19 -13.41 24.75
C LEU A 338 3.89 -12.85 23.35
N VAL A 339 2.61 -12.63 23.04
CA VAL A 339 2.18 -12.10 21.73
C VAL A 339 2.55 -10.63 21.58
N ARG A 340 2.36 -9.84 22.64
CA ARG A 340 2.58 -8.38 22.65
C ARG A 340 3.35 -7.98 23.93
N SER A 341 4.67 -7.95 23.83
CA SER A 341 5.56 -7.62 24.96
C SER A 341 5.53 -6.12 25.34
N ASP A 342 5.09 -5.25 24.44
CA ASP A 342 4.99 -3.80 24.59
C ASP A 342 3.70 -3.33 25.27
N ILE A 343 2.78 -4.24 25.64
CA ILE A 343 1.50 -3.87 26.24
C ILE A 343 1.63 -3.44 27.71
N SER A 344 1.12 -2.25 28.04
CA SER A 344 1.02 -1.76 29.42
C SER A 344 0.11 -2.67 30.27
N ASN A 345 0.43 -2.82 31.56
CA ASN A 345 -0.40 -3.57 32.52
C ASN A 345 -1.84 -3.07 32.52
N ALA A 346 -2.03 -1.75 32.54
CA ALA A 346 -3.33 -1.12 32.61
C ALA A 346 -4.17 -1.36 31.33
N HIS A 347 -3.52 -1.38 30.15
CA HIS A 347 -4.20 -1.71 28.90
C HIS A 347 -4.60 -3.19 28.85
N ARG A 348 -3.77 -4.09 29.40
CA ARG A 348 -4.10 -5.51 29.48
C ARG A 348 -5.26 -5.80 30.44
N GLU A 349 -5.30 -5.14 31.59
CA GLU A 349 -6.43 -5.24 32.52
C GLU A 349 -7.72 -4.72 31.88
N LEU A 350 -7.66 -3.63 31.12
CA LEU A 350 -8.80 -3.13 30.34
C LEU A 350 -9.27 -4.14 29.29
N LEU A 351 -8.35 -4.73 28.52
CA LEU A 351 -8.72 -5.76 27.54
C LEU A 351 -9.33 -7.00 28.21
N TRP A 352 -8.82 -7.37 29.39
CA TRP A 352 -9.41 -8.44 30.19
C TRP A 352 -10.83 -8.10 30.64
N SER A 353 -11.07 -6.88 31.14
CA SER A 353 -12.40 -6.47 31.60
C SER A 353 -13.46 -6.42 30.50
N VAL A 354 -13.06 -6.29 29.24
CA VAL A 354 -13.97 -6.43 28.08
C VAL A 354 -14.24 -7.89 27.73
N CYS A 355 -13.29 -8.80 27.99
CA CYS A 355 -13.50 -10.23 27.77
C CYS A 355 -14.31 -10.88 28.91
N ASP A 356 -14.18 -10.39 30.13
CA ASP A 356 -14.82 -10.89 31.36
C ASP A 356 -15.84 -9.88 31.91
N ASP A 357 -16.90 -9.60 31.15
CA ASP A 357 -17.94 -8.63 31.54
C ASP A 357 -18.62 -8.96 32.87
N LYS A 358 -18.63 -10.25 33.26
CA LYS A 358 -19.27 -10.76 34.48
C LYS A 358 -18.32 -10.87 35.68
N ASN A 359 -17.05 -10.46 35.54
CA ASN A 359 -16.01 -10.58 36.58
C ASN A 359 -15.89 -11.99 37.19
N GLN A 360 -16.00 -13.03 36.36
CA GLN A 360 -15.97 -14.42 36.79
C GLN A 360 -14.53 -14.94 36.99
N GLY A 361 -13.52 -14.21 36.48
CA GLY A 361 -12.10 -14.57 36.55
C GLY A 361 -11.67 -15.62 35.51
N PHE A 362 -12.57 -15.95 34.58
CA PHE A 362 -12.34 -16.88 33.47
C PHE A 362 -13.20 -16.49 32.26
N ILE A 363 -12.80 -16.92 31.06
CA ILE A 363 -13.50 -16.64 29.81
C ILE A 363 -13.76 -17.91 28.99
N GLY A 364 -14.91 -17.96 28.32
CA GLY A 364 -15.31 -19.05 27.43
C GLY A 364 -14.78 -18.91 25.99
N LYS A 365 -15.10 -19.89 25.12
CA LYS A 365 -14.66 -19.96 23.72
C LYS A 365 -14.96 -18.68 22.93
N VAL A 366 -16.19 -18.16 23.02
CA VAL A 366 -16.66 -17.00 22.22
C VAL A 366 -15.87 -15.74 22.57
N ALA A 367 -15.75 -15.41 23.85
CA ALA A 367 -14.98 -14.25 24.32
C ALA A 367 -13.49 -14.37 23.98
N PHE A 368 -12.91 -15.57 24.08
CA PHE A 368 -11.51 -15.78 23.73
C PHE A 368 -11.25 -15.58 22.22
N VAL A 369 -12.16 -15.97 21.33
CA VAL A 369 -11.98 -15.81 19.88
C VAL A 369 -11.87 -14.34 19.46
N GLN A 370 -12.56 -13.44 20.17
CA GLN A 370 -12.51 -11.99 19.93
C GLN A 370 -11.19 -11.35 20.34
N LEU A 371 -10.34 -12.04 21.11
CA LEU A 371 -9.05 -11.53 21.59
C LEU A 371 -8.16 -11.03 20.45
N ALA A 372 -8.12 -11.71 19.30
CA ALA A 372 -7.29 -11.27 18.18
C ALA A 372 -7.77 -9.97 17.53
N ASP A 373 -9.08 -9.67 17.57
CA ASP A 373 -9.63 -8.38 17.15
C ASP A 373 -9.33 -7.29 18.19
N LEU A 374 -9.53 -7.60 19.48
CA LEU A 374 -9.19 -6.71 20.60
C LEU A 374 -7.71 -6.29 20.60
N LEU A 375 -6.80 -7.23 20.34
CA LEU A 375 -5.36 -6.98 20.24
C LEU A 375 -4.97 -6.15 19.02
N ASN A 376 -5.88 -5.89 18.07
CA ASN A 376 -5.64 -4.95 16.97
C ASN A 376 -6.13 -3.54 17.28
N ILE A 377 -6.94 -3.36 18.33
CA ILE A 377 -7.35 -2.05 18.82
C ILE A 377 -6.19 -1.45 19.62
N GLU A 378 -5.78 -0.23 19.25
CA GLU A 378 -4.79 0.53 20.00
C GLU A 378 -5.50 1.41 21.02
N VAL A 379 -5.15 1.27 22.30
CA VAL A 379 -5.60 2.16 23.37
C VAL A 379 -4.38 2.88 23.92
N ILE A 380 -4.43 4.20 23.94
CA ILE A 380 -3.40 5.06 24.51
C ILE A 380 -3.80 5.37 25.95
N THR A 381 -2.90 5.15 26.88
CA THR A 381 -3.02 5.75 28.21
C THR A 381 -2.53 7.19 28.12
N LEU A 382 -3.43 8.16 28.24
CA LEU A 382 -3.05 9.55 28.44
C LEU A 382 -2.64 9.70 29.91
N LYS A 383 -1.33 9.82 30.14
CA LYS A 383 -0.83 10.30 31.43
C LYS A 383 -0.66 11.80 31.30
N THR A 384 -1.52 12.58 31.94
CA THR A 384 -1.36 14.04 32.05
C THR A 384 -0.06 14.32 32.80
N ARG A 385 0.98 14.75 32.08
CA ARG A 385 2.27 15.11 32.68
C ARG A 385 2.32 16.63 32.83
N PRO A 386 2.85 17.15 33.96
CA PRO A 386 3.10 18.57 34.07
C PRO A 386 4.15 19.01 33.05
N HIS A 387 4.01 20.22 32.52
CA HIS A 387 4.90 20.77 31.51
C HIS A 387 6.36 20.75 32.02
N PRO A 388 7.37 20.40 31.20
CA PRO A 388 8.76 20.36 31.65
C PRO A 388 9.24 21.70 32.24
N LEU A 389 8.76 22.84 31.71
CA LEU A 389 9.07 24.17 32.26
C LEU A 389 8.41 24.43 33.62
N GLN A 390 7.26 23.82 33.92
CA GLN A 390 6.65 23.87 35.25
C GLN A 390 7.53 23.15 36.28
N ARG A 391 8.24 22.10 35.86
CA ARG A 391 9.16 21.34 36.73
C ARG A 391 10.53 22.04 36.87
N LEU A 392 11.04 22.63 35.79
CA LEU A 392 12.37 23.25 35.77
C LEU A 392 12.37 24.68 36.35
N CYS A 393 11.34 25.48 36.06
CA CYS A 393 11.24 26.89 36.47
C CYS A 393 9.78 27.26 36.83
N PRO A 394 9.24 26.76 37.95
CA PRO A 394 7.83 26.98 38.32
C PRO A 394 7.47 28.46 38.50
N ALA A 395 8.36 29.27 39.07
CA ALA A 395 8.11 30.69 39.32
C ALA A 395 7.93 31.50 38.03
N PHE A 396 8.61 31.12 36.94
CA PHE A 396 8.50 31.80 35.65
C PHE A 396 7.28 31.33 34.86
N TYR A 397 7.01 30.03 34.83
CA TYR A 397 5.89 29.45 34.08
C TYR A 397 4.52 29.71 34.73
N LEU A 398 4.45 29.80 36.05
CA LEU A 398 3.21 30.11 36.78
C LEU A 398 2.95 31.62 36.96
N SER A 399 3.85 32.45 36.45
CA SER A 399 3.72 33.92 36.49
C SER A 399 2.47 34.38 35.71
N ALA A 400 1.92 35.54 36.09
CA ALA A 400 0.79 36.15 35.39
C ALA A 400 1.01 36.35 33.86
N PRO A 401 2.18 36.82 33.39
CA PRO A 401 2.42 36.99 31.95
C PRO A 401 2.49 35.64 31.20
N SER A 402 3.08 34.61 31.80
CA SER A 402 3.13 33.27 31.17
C SER A 402 1.73 32.65 31.07
N ARG A 403 0.89 32.81 32.11
CA ARG A 403 -0.52 32.38 32.07
C ARG A 403 -1.34 33.15 31.02
N LEU A 404 -1.11 34.45 30.89
CA LEU A 404 -1.76 35.26 29.84
C LEU A 404 -1.35 34.76 28.44
N LEU A 405 -0.06 34.49 28.21
CA LEU A 405 0.44 33.95 26.95
C LEU A 405 -0.18 32.57 26.64
N CYS A 406 -0.26 31.68 27.63
CA CYS A 406 -0.92 30.38 27.48
C CYS A 406 -2.39 30.54 27.06
N ARG A 407 -3.12 31.44 27.72
CA ARG A 407 -4.52 31.73 27.39
C ARG A 407 -4.68 32.32 25.98
N MET A 408 -3.77 33.19 25.56
CA MET A 408 -3.78 33.77 24.21
C MET A 408 -3.55 32.72 23.11
N VAL A 409 -2.55 31.87 23.26
CA VAL A 409 -2.21 30.83 22.26
C VAL A 409 -3.30 29.76 22.16
N GLN A 410 -3.98 29.45 23.27
CA GLN A 410 -5.11 28.51 23.31
C GLN A 410 -6.41 29.11 22.74
N HIS A 411 -6.50 30.43 22.60
CA HIS A 411 -7.70 31.10 22.12
C HIS A 411 -7.91 30.87 20.62
N ARG A 412 -9.16 30.66 20.20
CA ARG A 412 -9.52 30.42 18.78
C ARG A 412 -9.08 31.53 17.83
N ALA A 413 -9.04 32.77 18.31
CA ALA A 413 -8.55 33.91 17.52
C ALA A 413 -7.09 33.75 17.10
N PHE A 414 -6.23 33.10 17.91
CA PHE A 414 -4.83 32.86 17.54
C PHE A 414 -4.75 32.02 16.26
N VAL A 415 -5.54 30.93 16.19
CA VAL A 415 -5.60 30.06 15.01
C VAL A 415 -6.09 30.85 13.78
N ILE A 416 -7.18 31.61 13.93
CA ILE A 416 -7.75 32.42 12.84
C ILE A 416 -6.75 33.45 12.31
N VAL A 417 -5.98 34.10 13.18
CA VAL A 417 -4.96 35.08 12.78
C VAL A 417 -3.88 34.43 11.93
N TYR A 418 -3.36 33.26 12.35
CA TYR A 418 -2.34 32.55 11.58
C TYR A 418 -2.87 31.97 10.27
N ASP A 419 -4.13 31.54 10.23
CA ASP A 419 -4.80 31.13 8.98
C ASP A 419 -4.91 32.29 7.99
N LEU A 420 -5.26 33.49 8.49
CA LEU A 420 -5.28 34.71 7.67
C LEU A 420 -3.87 35.06 7.16
N ILE A 421 -2.84 34.93 8.00
CA ILE A 421 -1.44 35.14 7.59
C ILE A 421 -1.04 34.18 6.46
N ILE A 422 -1.48 32.92 6.51
CA ILE A 422 -1.22 31.95 5.43
C ILE A 422 -1.92 32.37 4.14
N LEU A 423 -3.17 32.83 4.20
CA LEU A 423 -3.90 33.30 3.03
C LEU A 423 -3.23 34.54 2.41
N VAL A 424 -2.81 35.50 3.25
CA VAL A 424 -2.06 36.69 2.79
C VAL A 424 -0.74 36.27 2.14
N ASN A 425 0.02 35.38 2.78
CA ASN A 425 1.26 34.85 2.19
C ASN A 425 1.02 34.18 0.83
N ALA A 426 -0.09 33.46 0.64
CA ALA A 426 -0.44 32.87 -0.65
C ALA A 426 -0.59 33.92 -1.77
N VAL A 427 -1.18 35.08 -1.45
CA VAL A 427 -1.28 36.20 -2.38
C VAL A 427 0.11 36.76 -2.70
N PHE A 428 0.96 36.96 -1.69
CA PHE A 428 2.34 37.44 -1.90
C PHE A 428 3.19 36.51 -2.75
N ILE A 429 2.99 35.19 -2.65
CA ILE A 429 3.66 34.19 -3.51
C ILE A 429 3.23 34.36 -4.97
N GLY A 430 1.98 34.74 -5.22
CA GLY A 430 1.47 34.98 -6.58
C GLY A 430 1.81 36.34 -7.18
N LEU A 431 2.36 37.26 -6.38
CA LEU A 431 2.80 38.58 -6.82
C LEU A 431 4.27 38.55 -7.25
N ASP A 432 4.62 39.37 -8.24
CA ASP A 432 5.90 39.32 -8.95
C ASP A 432 7.12 39.54 -8.04
N GLU A 433 8.07 38.61 -8.07
CA GLU A 433 9.27 38.58 -7.20
C GLU A 433 10.27 39.69 -7.50
N GLU A 434 10.14 40.39 -8.63
CA GLU A 434 11.03 41.49 -9.00
C GLU A 434 10.96 42.66 -8.01
N ASN A 435 9.87 42.78 -7.25
CA ASN A 435 9.74 43.82 -6.23
C ASN A 435 10.54 43.46 -4.96
N PRO A 436 11.53 44.28 -4.53
CA PRO A 436 12.35 43.99 -3.35
C PRO A 436 11.53 43.93 -2.05
N MET A 437 10.37 44.59 -2.01
CA MET A 437 9.42 44.49 -0.89
C MET A 437 8.82 43.08 -0.76
N ILE A 438 8.55 42.39 -1.87
CA ILE A 438 8.01 41.03 -1.88
C ILE A 438 9.10 40.05 -1.44
N ALA A 439 10.33 40.22 -1.91
CA ALA A 439 11.47 39.41 -1.46
C ALA A 439 11.71 39.53 0.06
N ASN A 440 11.58 40.73 0.63
CA ASN A 440 11.74 40.93 2.08
C ASN A 440 10.57 40.37 2.89
N SER A 441 9.37 40.29 2.31
CA SER A 441 8.18 39.72 2.99
C SER A 441 8.36 38.24 3.36
N GLU A 442 9.19 37.50 2.61
CA GLU A 442 9.46 36.08 2.90
C GLU A 442 10.10 35.88 4.28
N TRP A 443 11.05 36.73 4.65
CA TRP A 443 11.67 36.70 5.97
C TRP A 443 10.66 37.01 7.07
N VAL A 444 9.73 37.92 6.80
CA VAL A 444 8.65 38.26 7.73
C VAL A 444 7.71 37.07 7.93
N PHE A 445 7.21 36.45 6.86
CA PHE A 445 6.33 35.29 6.96
C PHE A 445 7.03 34.09 7.62
N LEU A 446 8.28 33.82 7.27
CA LEU A 446 9.06 32.77 7.90
C LEU A 446 9.25 33.02 9.40
N ALA A 447 9.55 34.26 9.80
CA ALA A 447 9.67 34.63 11.21
C ALA A 447 8.34 34.47 11.96
N LEU A 448 7.21 34.89 11.35
CA LEU A 448 5.88 34.70 11.93
C LEU A 448 5.57 33.22 12.16
N TYR A 449 5.84 32.34 11.18
CA TYR A 449 5.63 30.90 11.34
C TYR A 449 6.56 30.27 12.38
N LEU A 450 7.81 30.73 12.47
CA LEU A 450 8.73 30.26 13.50
C LEU A 450 8.23 30.67 14.89
N ILE A 451 7.77 31.91 15.05
CA ILE A 451 7.18 32.42 16.30
C ILE A 451 5.95 31.60 16.66
N GLU A 452 5.08 31.29 15.70
CA GLU A 452 3.90 30.43 15.92
C GLU A 452 4.28 29.09 16.55
N ILE A 453 5.27 28.40 15.96
CA ILE A 453 5.73 27.09 16.44
C ILE A 453 6.37 27.21 17.81
N LEU A 454 7.19 28.25 18.06
CA LEU A 454 7.81 28.48 19.36
C LEU A 454 6.77 28.76 20.45
N LEU A 455 5.75 29.56 20.14
CA LEU A 455 4.63 29.85 21.06
C LEU A 455 3.82 28.58 21.35
N LYS A 456 3.49 27.79 20.32
CA LYS A 456 2.81 26.50 20.49
C LYS A 456 3.66 25.54 21.33
N LEU A 457 4.97 25.46 21.10
CA LEU A 457 5.88 24.59 21.85
C LEU A 457 6.06 25.05 23.32
N TYR A 458 5.92 26.34 23.59
CA TYR A 458 5.98 26.89 24.95
C TYR A 458 4.72 26.58 25.77
N VAL A 459 3.55 26.60 25.11
CA VAL A 459 2.23 26.43 25.75
C VAL A 459 1.82 24.96 25.83
N PHE A 460 2.01 24.20 24.76
CA PHE A 460 1.69 22.78 24.71
C PHE A 460 2.88 21.93 25.16
N GLU A 461 2.63 20.83 25.87
CA GLU A 461 3.71 19.91 26.27
C GLU A 461 4.51 19.45 25.03
N PRO A 462 5.84 19.61 24.98
CA PRO A 462 6.64 19.24 23.81
C PRO A 462 6.45 17.79 23.35
N ARG A 463 6.20 16.88 24.29
CA ARG A 463 5.88 15.47 23.99
C ARG A 463 4.49 15.28 23.41
N GLY A 464 3.51 16.09 23.82
CA GLY A 464 2.17 16.12 23.24
C GLY A 464 2.18 16.79 21.86
N PHE A 465 2.92 17.89 21.71
CA PHE A 465 3.05 18.64 20.46
C PHE A 465 3.67 17.78 19.34
N PHE A 466 4.77 17.08 19.65
CA PHE A 466 5.43 16.13 18.74
C PHE A 466 4.95 14.68 18.90
N SER A 467 3.75 14.48 19.42
CA SER A 467 3.16 13.15 19.52
C SER A 467 2.96 12.53 18.14
N ARG A 468 3.07 11.20 18.05
CA ARG A 468 2.88 10.42 16.80
C ARG A 468 1.51 10.62 16.16
N HIS A 469 0.54 11.15 16.92
CA HIS A 469 -0.83 11.40 16.49
C HIS A 469 -1.04 12.82 15.94
N SER A 470 -0.10 13.75 16.17
CA SER A 470 -0.19 15.15 15.73
C SER A 470 0.60 15.37 14.43
N PHE A 471 0.15 14.71 13.35
CA PHE A 471 0.82 14.76 12.04
C PHE A 471 1.06 16.19 11.54
N TRP A 472 0.06 17.06 11.67
CA TRP A 472 0.09 18.45 11.21
C TRP A 472 1.15 19.29 11.93
N ASN A 473 1.29 19.16 13.24
CA ASN A 473 2.33 19.88 14.00
C ASN A 473 3.75 19.46 13.57
N TRP A 474 3.95 18.16 13.32
CA TRP A 474 5.24 17.63 12.83
C TRP A 474 5.54 18.13 11.42
N PHE A 475 4.54 18.09 10.54
CA PHE A 475 4.63 18.57 9.17
C PHE A 475 4.98 20.06 9.11
N ASP A 476 4.26 20.89 9.87
CA ASP A 476 4.49 22.33 9.98
C ASP A 476 5.91 22.64 10.46
N THR A 477 6.36 21.93 11.49
CA THR A 477 7.72 22.12 12.04
C THR A 477 8.79 21.75 11.01
N ILE A 478 8.64 20.60 10.33
CA ILE A 478 9.60 20.18 9.29
C ILE A 478 9.66 21.22 8.17
N ILE A 479 8.52 21.72 7.70
CA ILE A 479 8.48 22.68 6.58
C ILE A 479 9.12 24.00 6.99
N VAL A 480 8.77 24.55 8.16
CA VAL A 480 9.31 25.85 8.61
C VAL A 480 10.81 25.74 8.89
N VAL A 481 11.27 24.66 9.53
CA VAL A 481 12.71 24.46 9.82
C VAL A 481 13.50 24.18 8.54
N SER A 482 13.01 23.33 7.64
CA SER A 482 13.70 23.06 6.36
C SER A 482 13.78 24.32 5.50
N ALA A 483 12.72 25.13 5.48
CA ALA A 483 12.76 26.38 4.75
C ALA A 483 13.65 27.43 5.41
N LEU A 484 13.71 27.50 6.75
CA LEU A 484 14.68 28.35 7.46
C LEU A 484 16.12 27.97 7.09
N ILE A 485 16.45 26.67 7.12
CA ILE A 485 17.77 26.17 6.72
C ILE A 485 18.06 26.54 5.26
N ALA A 486 17.12 26.28 4.35
CA ALA A 486 17.30 26.55 2.93
C ALA A 486 17.50 28.05 2.64
N THR A 487 16.75 28.93 3.31
CA THR A 487 16.89 30.39 3.19
C THR A 487 18.23 30.87 3.77
N ILE A 488 18.66 30.38 4.94
CA ILE A 488 19.97 30.72 5.52
C ILE A 488 21.10 30.29 4.57
N VAL A 489 21.06 29.04 4.08
CA VAL A 489 22.05 28.52 3.14
C VAL A 489 22.11 29.38 1.88
N ASN A 490 20.97 29.77 1.32
CA ASN A 490 20.92 30.66 0.16
C ASN A 490 21.58 32.03 0.45
N SER A 491 21.29 32.65 1.61
CA SER A 491 21.87 33.93 1.99
C SER A 491 23.39 33.86 2.23
N THR A 492 23.88 32.80 2.87
CA THR A 492 25.32 32.60 3.11
C THR A 492 26.08 32.32 1.81
N LEU A 493 25.51 31.52 0.91
CA LEU A 493 26.12 31.23 -0.39
C LEU A 493 26.17 32.47 -1.30
N LYS A 494 25.12 33.31 -1.29
CA LYS A 494 25.13 34.61 -1.99
C LYS A 494 26.24 35.54 -1.48
N SER A 495 26.50 35.54 -0.17
CA SER A 495 27.53 36.40 0.44
C SER A 495 28.97 35.96 0.18
N SER A 496 29.20 34.70 -0.20
CA SER A 496 30.53 34.12 -0.43
C SER A 496 30.94 34.08 -1.91
N GLY A 497 30.15 34.65 -2.82
CA GLY A 497 30.42 34.63 -4.27
C GLY A 497 30.38 33.23 -4.89
N GLY A 498 29.91 32.22 -4.15
CA GLY A 498 29.76 30.86 -4.62
C GLY A 498 28.54 30.73 -5.54
N TYR A 499 28.70 29.98 -6.63
CA TYR A 499 27.63 29.64 -7.56
C TYR A 499 26.34 29.26 -6.81
N THR A 500 25.29 30.07 -6.99
CA THR A 500 23.94 29.68 -6.59
C THR A 500 23.55 28.53 -7.51
N SER A 501 23.59 27.29 -7.02
CA SER A 501 23.00 26.22 -7.82
C SER A 501 21.51 26.56 -7.96
N ARG A 502 21.05 26.76 -9.19
CA ARG A 502 19.65 27.04 -9.52
C ARG A 502 18.69 26.08 -8.80
N GLN A 503 19.16 24.85 -8.62
CA GLN A 503 18.54 23.79 -7.83
C GLN A 503 18.23 24.16 -6.36
N ILE A 504 19.13 24.84 -5.64
CA ILE A 504 18.87 25.27 -4.25
C ILE A 504 17.79 26.35 -4.21
N LEU A 505 17.80 27.27 -5.18
CA LEU A 505 16.75 28.29 -5.30
C LEU A 505 15.38 27.64 -5.59
N ASP A 506 15.35 26.68 -6.53
CA ASP A 506 14.13 25.93 -6.86
C ASP A 506 13.56 25.19 -5.64
N ILE A 507 14.42 24.59 -4.81
CA ILE A 507 14.00 23.92 -3.56
C ILE A 507 13.39 24.92 -2.57
N VAL A 508 14.00 26.10 -2.39
CA VAL A 508 13.46 27.16 -1.50
C VAL A 508 12.07 27.59 -1.98
N PHE A 509 11.89 27.80 -3.28
CA PHE A 509 10.59 28.17 -3.85
C PHE A 509 9.54 27.08 -3.63
N ILE A 510 9.88 25.81 -3.84
CA ILE A 510 8.97 24.69 -3.56
C ILE A 510 8.58 24.66 -2.07
N LEU A 511 9.56 24.77 -1.16
CA LEU A 511 9.30 24.80 0.28
C LEU A 511 8.41 25.98 0.70
N ARG A 512 8.51 27.12 0.00
CA ARG A 512 7.63 28.29 0.22
C ARG A 512 6.17 27.94 -0.10
N VAL A 513 5.91 27.29 -1.23
CA VAL A 513 4.56 26.87 -1.65
C VAL A 513 4.01 25.76 -0.76
N LEU A 514 4.84 24.83 -0.30
CA LEU A 514 4.41 23.74 0.59
C LEU A 514 3.82 24.24 1.92
N ARG A 515 4.19 25.43 2.39
CA ARG A 515 3.58 26.07 3.58
C ARG A 515 2.09 26.35 3.40
N LEU A 516 1.58 26.47 2.17
CA LEU A 516 0.15 26.68 1.91
C LEU A 516 -0.69 25.44 2.22
N ILE A 517 -0.08 24.25 2.27
CA ILE A 517 -0.76 23.00 2.66
C ILE A 517 -1.31 23.10 4.10
N ARG A 518 -0.77 23.99 4.93
CA ARG A 518 -1.27 24.23 6.30
C ARG A 518 -2.74 24.64 6.36
N VAL A 519 -3.26 25.29 5.30
CA VAL A 519 -4.69 25.64 5.17
C VAL A 519 -5.59 24.40 5.26
N VAL A 520 -5.07 23.23 4.88
CA VAL A 520 -5.80 21.96 4.93
C VAL A 520 -6.16 21.55 6.36
N ASP A 521 -5.31 21.86 7.36
CA ASP A 521 -5.61 21.56 8.77
C ASP A 521 -6.70 22.48 9.35
N SER A 522 -6.73 23.75 8.89
CA SER A 522 -7.74 24.73 9.31
C SER A 522 -9.15 24.35 8.85
N ILE A 523 -9.29 23.82 7.62
CA ILE A 523 -10.59 23.44 7.05
C ILE A 523 -10.95 22.01 7.46
N LYS A 524 -11.89 21.87 8.42
CA LYS A 524 -12.39 20.57 8.94
C LYS A 524 -12.69 19.55 7.85
N ARG A 525 -13.36 19.95 6.76
CA ARG A 525 -13.69 19.05 5.64
C ARG A 525 -12.45 18.50 4.93
N PHE A 526 -11.45 19.35 4.65
CA PHE A 526 -10.22 18.92 3.99
C PHE A 526 -9.36 18.05 4.91
N ARG A 527 -9.27 18.43 6.19
CA ARG A 527 -8.60 17.62 7.21
C ARG A 527 -9.19 16.21 7.30
N THR A 528 -10.53 16.08 7.28
CA THR A 528 -11.19 14.78 7.24
C THR A 528 -10.77 13.98 6.01
N ILE A 529 -10.82 14.58 4.81
CA ILE A 529 -10.42 13.91 3.56
C ILE A 529 -8.95 13.44 3.63
N ILE A 530 -8.00 14.30 3.99
CA ILE A 530 -6.58 13.90 4.10
C ILE A 530 -6.37 12.83 5.16
N ASN A 531 -7.03 12.93 6.32
CA ASN A 531 -6.93 11.90 7.34
C ASN A 531 -7.46 10.55 6.83
N THR A 532 -8.57 10.53 6.08
CA THR A 532 -9.05 9.29 5.43
C THR A 532 -8.04 8.74 4.42
N LEU A 533 -7.44 9.60 3.57
CA LEU A 533 -6.39 9.21 2.62
C LEU A 533 -5.15 8.62 3.32
N ILE A 534 -4.70 9.22 4.42
CA ILE A 534 -3.57 8.71 5.22
C ILE A 534 -3.90 7.35 5.84
N ARG A 535 -5.16 7.13 6.28
CA ARG A 535 -5.62 5.86 6.85
C ARG A 535 -5.67 4.74 5.81
N ILE A 536 -6.16 5.01 4.59
CA ILE A 536 -6.19 4.03 3.49
C ILE A 536 -4.84 3.91 2.77
N GLY A 537 -3.92 4.85 2.98
CA GLY A 537 -2.60 4.93 2.33
C GLY A 537 -1.78 3.64 2.36
N PRO A 538 -1.64 2.93 3.51
CA PRO A 538 -0.97 1.63 3.55
C PRO A 538 -1.58 0.59 2.61
N ALA A 539 -2.90 0.64 2.38
CA ALA A 539 -3.57 -0.25 1.46
C ALA A 539 -3.38 0.19 -0.01
N ILE A 540 -3.40 1.50 -0.28
CA ILE A 540 -3.02 2.08 -1.58
C ILE A 540 -1.61 1.66 -2.00
N LEU A 541 -0.65 1.68 -1.06
CA LEU A 541 0.73 1.25 -1.31
C LEU A 541 0.82 -0.21 -1.79
N THR A 542 -0.11 -1.09 -1.40
CA THR A 542 -0.12 -2.49 -1.88
C THR A 542 -0.42 -2.58 -3.38
N PHE A 543 -1.33 -1.74 -3.88
CA PHE A 543 -1.61 -1.61 -5.31
C PHE A 543 -0.51 -0.84 -6.04
N GLY A 544 0.10 0.16 -5.39
CA GLY A 544 1.29 0.82 -5.93
C GLY A 544 2.44 -0.18 -6.15
N GLN A 545 2.66 -1.10 -5.21
CA GLN A 545 3.63 -2.18 -5.36
C GLN A 545 3.29 -3.12 -6.53
N LEU A 546 2.01 -3.42 -6.73
CA LEU A 546 1.55 -4.20 -7.89
C LEU A 546 1.90 -3.51 -9.22
N ILE A 547 1.59 -2.21 -9.34
CA ILE A 547 1.91 -1.42 -10.54
C ILE A 547 3.41 -1.42 -10.79
N ILE A 548 4.24 -1.22 -9.74
CA ILE A 548 5.70 -1.25 -9.85
C ILE A 548 6.20 -2.61 -10.37
N VAL A 549 5.63 -3.73 -9.89
CA VAL A 549 6.00 -5.07 -10.38
C VAL A 549 5.69 -5.23 -11.86
N VAL A 550 4.52 -4.79 -12.31
CA VAL A 550 4.13 -4.87 -13.72
C VAL A 550 4.99 -3.94 -14.57
N TYR A 551 5.26 -2.71 -14.11
CA TYR A 551 6.16 -1.78 -14.79
C TYR A 551 7.56 -2.35 -14.93
N TYR A 552 8.07 -3.01 -13.89
CA TYR A 552 9.39 -3.65 -13.97
C TYR A 552 9.44 -4.68 -15.10
N VAL A 553 8.42 -5.55 -15.21
CA VAL A 553 8.33 -6.54 -16.29
C VAL A 553 8.30 -5.87 -17.66
N PHE A 554 7.43 -4.87 -17.86
CA PHE A 554 7.34 -4.15 -19.13
C PHE A 554 8.60 -3.33 -19.45
N ALA A 555 9.26 -2.75 -18.45
CA ALA A 555 10.51 -2.01 -18.62
C ALA A 555 11.64 -2.95 -19.06
N MET A 556 11.77 -4.13 -18.44
CA MET A 556 12.78 -5.12 -18.84
C MET A 556 12.56 -5.61 -20.27
N VAL A 557 11.32 -5.96 -20.62
CA VAL A 557 10.98 -6.38 -21.98
C VAL A 557 11.20 -5.23 -22.97
N GLY A 558 10.76 -4.01 -22.63
CA GLY A 558 10.92 -2.83 -23.47
C GLY A 558 12.38 -2.45 -23.72
N MET A 559 13.25 -2.54 -22.70
CA MET A 559 14.68 -2.32 -22.86
C MET A 559 15.31 -3.34 -23.82
N GLU A 560 14.94 -4.62 -23.74
CA GLU A 560 15.51 -5.61 -24.67
C GLU A 560 15.00 -5.45 -26.11
N LEU A 561 13.74 -5.02 -26.29
CA LEU A 561 13.14 -4.81 -27.61
C LEU A 561 13.58 -3.49 -28.28
N PHE A 562 13.71 -2.40 -27.50
CA PHE A 562 13.80 -1.04 -28.03
C PHE A 562 15.09 -0.29 -27.64
N LYS A 563 16.05 -0.93 -26.93
CA LYS A 563 17.33 -0.29 -26.61
C LYS A 563 18.02 0.27 -27.85
N ASN A 564 18.55 1.48 -27.71
CA ASN A 564 19.30 2.23 -28.74
C ASN A 564 18.52 2.57 -30.02
N LYS A 565 17.20 2.38 -30.07
CA LYS A 565 16.38 2.71 -31.26
C LYS A 565 16.00 4.19 -31.34
N VAL A 566 15.86 4.82 -30.18
CA VAL A 566 15.55 6.25 -30.00
C VAL A 566 16.56 6.81 -29.00
N ARG A 567 17.26 7.89 -29.35
CA ARG A 567 18.30 8.50 -28.51
C ARG A 567 18.00 9.99 -28.30
N PHE A 568 18.24 10.44 -27.08
CA PHE A 568 18.19 11.86 -26.73
C PHE A 568 19.60 12.45 -26.78
N PHE A 569 19.73 13.65 -27.34
CA PHE A 569 20.97 14.40 -27.40
C PHE A 569 20.77 15.68 -26.59
N GLU A 570 21.71 15.98 -25.69
CA GLU A 570 21.64 17.18 -24.84
C GLU A 570 21.93 18.46 -25.63
N ASP A 571 22.81 18.39 -26.63
CA ASP A 571 23.11 19.51 -27.51
C ASP A 571 22.07 19.58 -28.65
N PRO A 572 21.23 20.63 -28.72
CA PRO A 572 20.25 20.80 -29.79
C PRO A 572 20.91 21.06 -31.16
N SER A 573 22.19 21.42 -31.17
CA SER A 573 22.94 21.74 -32.38
C SER A 573 23.38 20.50 -33.16
N ASP A 574 23.29 19.31 -32.55
CA ASP A 574 23.62 18.06 -33.21
C ASP A 574 22.57 17.74 -34.28
N PRO A 575 22.94 17.53 -35.56
CA PRO A 575 21.99 17.15 -36.61
C PRO A 575 21.22 15.84 -36.30
N ALA A 576 21.79 14.96 -35.47
CA ALA A 576 21.12 13.75 -35.01
C ALA A 576 20.02 14.01 -33.98
N ALA A 577 20.06 15.16 -33.27
CA ALA A 577 19.06 15.54 -32.27
C ALA A 577 17.68 15.75 -32.91
N ALA A 578 17.63 16.34 -34.11
CA ALA A 578 16.39 16.57 -34.86
C ALA A 578 15.63 15.27 -35.18
N ASN A 579 16.33 14.14 -35.25
CA ASN A 579 15.76 12.85 -35.64
C ASN A 579 15.83 11.81 -34.51
N CYS A 580 16.05 12.23 -33.27
CA CYS A 580 16.25 11.34 -32.13
C CYS A 580 17.30 10.23 -32.39
N GLY A 581 18.32 10.51 -33.20
CA GLY A 581 19.39 9.57 -33.56
C GLY A 581 19.01 8.50 -34.59
N ASN A 582 17.84 8.58 -35.23
CA ASN A 582 17.40 7.61 -36.23
C ASN A 582 16.77 8.30 -37.45
N ALA A 583 17.35 8.08 -38.64
CA ALA A 583 16.89 8.69 -39.89
C ALA A 583 15.43 8.34 -40.26
N LEU A 584 14.89 7.22 -39.76
CA LEU A 584 13.50 6.83 -40.02
C LEU A 584 12.48 7.74 -39.30
N LEU A 585 12.92 8.52 -38.30
CA LEU A 585 12.06 9.44 -37.56
C LEU A 585 12.00 10.85 -38.18
N THR A 586 12.76 11.12 -39.25
CA THR A 586 12.79 12.43 -39.90
C THR A 586 11.40 12.81 -40.43
N GLY A 587 10.91 13.98 -40.03
CA GLY A 587 9.60 14.49 -40.46
C GLY A 587 8.40 13.81 -39.80
N THR A 588 8.60 12.94 -38.79
CA THR A 588 7.52 12.33 -38.03
C THR A 588 7.02 13.24 -36.90
N THR A 589 5.76 13.08 -36.51
CA THR A 589 5.17 13.82 -35.37
C THR A 589 5.91 13.54 -34.05
N PHE A 590 6.47 12.33 -33.89
CA PHE A 590 7.29 11.96 -32.74
C PHE A 590 8.53 12.86 -32.59
N ALA A 591 9.24 13.09 -33.70
CA ALA A 591 10.43 13.95 -33.71
C ALA A 591 10.06 15.43 -33.59
N GLN A 592 8.99 15.87 -34.25
CA GLN A 592 8.49 17.26 -34.18
C GLN A 592 8.06 17.67 -32.77
N LEU A 593 7.52 16.73 -31.98
CA LEU A 593 7.12 16.97 -30.58
C LEU A 593 8.28 16.78 -29.58
N HIS A 594 9.51 16.55 -30.05
CA HIS A 594 10.71 16.37 -29.22
C HIS A 594 10.62 15.23 -28.18
N TYR A 595 9.96 14.13 -28.52
CA TYR A 595 9.78 12.97 -27.61
C TYR A 595 11.02 12.05 -27.50
N CYS A 596 12.21 12.50 -27.92
CA CYS A 596 13.42 11.67 -27.93
C CYS A 596 13.87 11.17 -26.54
N LYS A 597 13.51 11.87 -25.46
CA LYS A 597 13.81 11.48 -24.06
C LYS A 597 12.97 10.28 -23.59
N ASN A 598 11.85 10.03 -24.26
CA ASN A 598 10.94 8.92 -24.01
C ASN A 598 11.45 7.67 -24.73
N ASN A 599 12.44 7.02 -24.14
CA ASN A 599 13.12 5.86 -24.69
C ASN A 599 13.30 4.73 -23.67
N PHE A 600 13.59 3.53 -24.17
CA PHE A 600 13.90 2.35 -23.37
C PHE A 600 15.42 2.11 -23.27
N ASN A 601 16.23 3.16 -23.20
CA ASN A 601 17.69 3.02 -23.12
C ASN A 601 18.20 2.75 -21.71
N ASN A 602 17.37 2.90 -20.68
CA ASN A 602 17.71 2.53 -19.31
C ASN A 602 16.42 2.34 -18.49
N VAL A 603 16.53 1.76 -17.30
CA VAL A 603 15.38 1.44 -16.46
C VAL A 603 14.60 2.69 -16.03
N VAL A 604 15.27 3.82 -15.76
CA VAL A 604 14.60 5.04 -15.28
C VAL A 604 13.77 5.69 -16.38
N SER A 605 14.35 5.90 -17.57
CA SER A 605 13.66 6.40 -18.76
C SER A 605 12.50 5.48 -19.16
N SER A 606 12.69 4.16 -19.05
CA SER A 606 11.62 3.18 -19.30
C SER A 606 10.47 3.35 -18.31
N PHE A 607 10.74 3.52 -17.01
CA PHE A 607 9.69 3.73 -16.01
C PHE A 607 8.92 5.04 -16.25
N ILE A 608 9.62 6.13 -16.60
CA ILE A 608 8.97 7.41 -16.93
C ILE A 608 8.06 7.25 -18.15
N LEU A 609 8.54 6.60 -19.20
CA LEU A 609 7.75 6.31 -20.39
C LEU A 609 6.51 5.47 -20.08
N LEU A 610 6.62 4.44 -19.22
CA LEU A 610 5.47 3.63 -18.81
C LEU A 610 4.46 4.44 -17.97
N VAL A 611 4.92 5.40 -17.15
CA VAL A 611 4.03 6.35 -16.46
C VAL A 611 3.28 7.21 -17.46
N GLU A 612 3.96 7.79 -18.45
CA GLU A 612 3.33 8.60 -19.50
C GLU A 612 2.29 7.79 -20.31
N LEU A 613 2.62 6.54 -20.67
CA LEU A 613 1.68 5.63 -21.34
C LEU A 613 0.45 5.30 -20.47
N THR A 614 0.59 5.33 -19.15
CA THR A 614 -0.51 5.05 -18.21
C THR A 614 -1.51 6.20 -18.11
N VAL A 615 -1.05 7.43 -18.36
CA VAL A 615 -1.92 8.63 -18.46
C VAL A 615 -2.74 8.62 -19.76
N VAL A 616 -2.36 7.77 -20.73
CA VAL A 616 -3.08 7.56 -22.01
C VAL A 616 -3.02 8.73 -22.98
N ASN A 617 -2.58 9.92 -22.57
CA ASN A 617 -2.45 11.02 -23.53
C ASN A 617 -1.30 10.80 -24.52
N GLN A 618 -1.50 11.13 -25.79
CA GLN A 618 -0.51 11.03 -26.89
C GLN A 618 0.19 9.65 -27.07
N TRP A 619 -0.30 8.58 -26.44
CA TRP A 619 0.33 7.26 -26.44
C TRP A 619 0.51 6.66 -27.85
N HIS A 620 -0.40 6.99 -28.76
CA HIS A 620 -0.37 6.55 -30.15
C HIS A 620 0.81 7.14 -30.95
N VAL A 621 1.26 8.35 -30.61
CA VAL A 621 2.46 8.98 -31.20
C VAL A 621 3.70 8.24 -30.75
N LEU A 622 3.79 7.92 -29.45
CA LEU A 622 4.88 7.11 -28.89
C LEU A 622 4.91 5.72 -29.55
N SER A 623 3.77 5.02 -29.57
CA SER A 623 3.67 3.71 -30.20
C SER A 623 4.03 3.72 -31.68
N SER A 624 3.63 4.74 -32.43
CA SER A 624 3.94 4.86 -33.85
C SER A 624 5.42 5.18 -34.07
N GLY A 625 6.02 6.04 -33.24
CA GLY A 625 7.45 6.32 -33.29
C GLY A 625 8.30 5.05 -33.12
N PHE A 626 7.97 4.21 -32.14
CA PHE A 626 8.65 2.93 -31.95
C PHE A 626 8.38 1.92 -33.08
N ALA A 627 7.16 1.89 -33.63
CA ALA A 627 6.83 1.02 -34.75
C ALA A 627 7.60 1.38 -36.03
N ILE A 628 7.81 2.67 -36.30
CA ILE A 628 8.57 3.17 -37.46
C ILE A 628 10.04 2.73 -37.39
N VAL A 629 10.67 2.80 -36.21
CA VAL A 629 12.10 2.44 -36.04
C VAL A 629 12.36 0.95 -35.86
N THR A 630 11.32 0.13 -35.72
CA THR A 630 11.44 -1.32 -35.53
C THR A 630 10.60 -2.10 -36.55
N HIS A 631 9.36 -2.40 -36.21
CA HIS A 631 8.39 -3.08 -37.04
C HIS A 631 6.97 -2.76 -36.55
N MET A 632 5.97 -2.87 -37.41
CA MET A 632 4.56 -2.60 -37.09
C MET A 632 4.05 -3.42 -35.88
N SER A 633 4.60 -4.62 -35.68
CA SER A 633 4.27 -5.48 -34.53
C SER A 633 4.65 -4.88 -33.17
N ALA A 634 5.49 -3.84 -33.13
CA ALA A 634 5.78 -3.10 -31.89
C ALA A 634 4.51 -2.52 -31.26
N ARG A 635 3.49 -2.17 -32.06
CA ARG A 635 2.19 -1.71 -31.55
C ARG A 635 1.54 -2.73 -30.60
N ILE A 636 1.78 -4.03 -30.78
CA ILE A 636 1.25 -5.09 -29.90
C ILE A 636 1.75 -4.89 -28.47
N PHE A 637 3.02 -4.50 -28.27
CA PHE A 637 3.58 -4.22 -26.95
C PHE A 637 2.81 -3.08 -26.25
N PHE A 638 2.56 -1.97 -26.95
CA PHE A 638 1.87 -0.80 -26.38
C PHE A 638 0.38 -1.06 -26.13
N VAL A 639 -0.30 -1.76 -27.05
CA VAL A 639 -1.70 -2.17 -26.87
C VAL A 639 -1.83 -3.15 -25.71
N PHE A 640 -0.92 -4.13 -25.60
CA PHE A 640 -0.91 -5.07 -24.48
C PHE A 640 -0.65 -4.37 -23.15
N PHE A 641 0.28 -3.41 -23.11
CA PHE A 641 0.50 -2.56 -21.94
C PHE A 641 -0.77 -1.80 -21.56
N HIS A 642 -1.42 -1.15 -22.52
CA HIS A 642 -2.65 -0.40 -22.29
C HIS A 642 -3.77 -1.30 -21.73
N ILE A 643 -3.97 -2.50 -22.29
CA ILE A 643 -4.98 -3.45 -21.79
C ILE A 643 -4.67 -3.87 -20.35
N ILE A 644 -3.45 -4.31 -20.07
CA ILE A 644 -3.10 -4.85 -18.75
C ILE A 644 -3.05 -3.76 -17.68
N VAL A 645 -2.39 -2.65 -17.96
CA VAL A 645 -2.16 -1.61 -16.95
C VAL A 645 -3.33 -0.65 -16.86
N VAL A 646 -3.68 0.02 -17.96
CA VAL A 646 -4.67 1.10 -17.95
C VAL A 646 -6.07 0.54 -17.79
N ILE A 647 -6.43 -0.41 -18.64
CA ILE A 647 -7.80 -0.95 -18.65
C ILE A 647 -8.04 -1.85 -17.44
N VAL A 648 -7.13 -2.78 -17.11
CA VAL A 648 -7.37 -3.71 -15.99
C VAL A 648 -6.87 -3.16 -14.65
N ILE A 649 -5.56 -2.90 -14.49
CA ILE A 649 -4.98 -2.61 -13.17
C ILE A 649 -5.43 -1.25 -12.61
N ILE A 650 -5.43 -0.18 -13.40
CA ILE A 650 -5.85 1.15 -12.93
C ILE A 650 -7.33 1.16 -12.55
N ASN A 651 -8.20 0.51 -13.33
CA ASN A 651 -9.63 0.42 -12.98
C ASN A 651 -9.86 -0.39 -11.69
N ILE A 652 -9.11 -1.47 -11.46
CA ILE A 652 -9.15 -2.22 -10.19
C ILE A 652 -8.61 -1.37 -9.03
N PHE A 653 -7.56 -0.60 -9.26
CA PHE A 653 -7.02 0.32 -8.26
C PHE A 653 -8.03 1.41 -7.88
N VAL A 654 -8.67 2.05 -8.86
CA VAL A 654 -9.74 3.04 -8.63
C VAL A 654 -10.90 2.41 -7.87
N ALA A 655 -11.34 1.21 -8.27
CA ALA A 655 -12.38 0.45 -7.58
C ALA A 655 -12.05 0.22 -6.10
N PHE A 656 -10.81 -0.21 -5.81
CA PHE A 656 -10.34 -0.41 -4.44
C PHE A 656 -10.32 0.89 -3.63
N VAL A 657 -9.79 1.98 -4.20
CA VAL A 657 -9.70 3.28 -3.52
C VAL A 657 -11.09 3.81 -3.19
N LEU A 658 -12.04 3.70 -4.13
CA LEU A 658 -13.42 4.11 -3.89
C LEU A 658 -14.07 3.32 -2.75
N GLU A 659 -13.94 1.98 -2.75
CA GLU A 659 -14.50 1.16 -1.67
C GLU A 659 -13.88 1.48 -0.31
N ALA A 660 -12.55 1.62 -0.27
CA ALA A 660 -11.83 1.97 0.95
C ALA A 660 -12.23 3.35 1.48
N PHE A 661 -12.43 4.30 0.58
CA PHE A 661 -12.88 5.65 0.92
C PHE A 661 -14.33 5.63 1.43
N PHE A 662 -15.25 4.92 0.76
CA PHE A 662 -16.63 4.82 1.19
C PHE A 662 -16.76 4.22 2.58
N VAL A 663 -16.02 3.15 2.89
CA VAL A 663 -16.05 2.49 4.21
C VAL A 663 -15.51 3.40 5.32
N GLU A 664 -14.46 4.17 5.05
CA GLU A 664 -13.92 5.10 6.04
C GLU A 664 -14.81 6.35 6.18
N TYR A 665 -15.52 6.72 5.12
CA TYR A 665 -16.46 7.84 5.11
C TYR A 665 -17.81 7.49 5.76
N SER A 666 -18.31 6.26 5.62
CA SER A 666 -19.46 5.74 6.34
C SER A 666 -19.06 5.46 7.79
N VAL A 667 -19.38 6.41 8.68
CA VAL A 667 -18.93 6.48 10.07
C VAL A 667 -19.64 5.45 10.97
N ASP A 668 -19.55 4.16 10.68
CA ASP A 668 -20.12 3.13 11.56
C ASP A 668 -19.03 2.58 12.48
N LYS A 669 -19.14 2.84 13.79
CA LYS A 669 -18.25 2.25 14.80
C LYS A 669 -18.45 0.74 14.83
N SER A 670 -17.36 -0.03 14.94
CA SER A 670 -17.47 -1.49 15.14
C SER A 670 -18.10 -1.77 16.51
N ASP A 671 -18.94 -2.80 16.62
CA ASP A 671 -19.58 -3.20 17.87
C ASP A 671 -18.57 -3.42 19.01
N LEU A 672 -17.41 -3.99 18.69
CA LEU A 672 -16.34 -4.23 19.65
C LEU A 672 -15.70 -2.92 20.16
N GLN A 673 -15.62 -1.90 19.30
CA GLN A 673 -15.16 -0.58 19.71
C GLN A 673 -16.17 0.07 20.65
N THR A 674 -17.46 -0.03 20.34
CA THR A 674 -18.54 0.48 21.19
C THR A 674 -18.55 -0.20 22.56
N SER A 675 -18.37 -1.53 22.61
CA SER A 675 -18.26 -2.27 23.88
C SER A 675 -17.03 -1.88 24.70
N LEU A 676 -15.87 -1.71 24.04
CA LEU A 676 -14.66 -1.21 24.69
C LEU A 676 -14.84 0.21 25.23
N GLU A 677 -15.44 1.12 24.45
CA GLU A 677 -15.76 2.49 24.88
C GLU A 677 -16.65 2.49 26.11
N LYS A 678 -17.76 1.74 26.07
CA LYS A 678 -18.68 1.58 27.19
C LYS A 678 -17.97 1.07 28.44
N LYS A 679 -17.05 0.12 28.30
CA LYS A 679 -16.32 -0.42 29.46
C LYS A 679 -15.32 0.57 30.05
N ILE A 680 -14.69 1.41 29.22
CA ILE A 680 -13.82 2.47 29.71
C ILE A 680 -14.65 3.52 30.47
N GLU A 681 -15.85 3.86 29.99
CA GLU A 681 -16.81 4.73 30.70
C GLU A 681 -17.26 4.12 32.04
N GLU A 682 -17.62 2.84 32.06
CA GLU A 682 -18.03 2.10 33.28
C GLU A 682 -16.93 2.06 34.36
N LEU A 683 -15.66 1.97 33.96
CA LEU A 683 -14.53 1.91 34.89
C LEU A 683 -14.15 3.28 35.50
N GLU A 684 -14.95 4.33 35.26
CA GLU A 684 -14.65 5.73 35.61
C GLU A 684 -13.29 6.22 35.08
N LEU A 685 -12.75 5.52 34.08
CA LEU A 685 -11.54 5.91 33.38
C LEU A 685 -11.95 6.98 32.37
N ALA A 686 -12.03 8.25 32.81
CA ALA A 686 -12.56 9.36 32.00
C ALA A 686 -12.21 9.24 30.51
N VAL A 687 -13.23 8.93 29.70
CA VAL A 687 -13.14 8.86 28.24
C VAL A 687 -13.34 10.26 27.69
N GLU A 688 -12.33 10.84 27.05
CA GLU A 688 -12.58 11.98 26.16
C GLU A 688 -13.36 11.47 24.95
N GLN A 689 -14.65 11.78 24.92
CA GLN A 689 -15.53 11.50 23.80
C GLN A 689 -15.04 12.25 22.54
N GLU A 690 -15.06 11.57 21.39
CA GLU A 690 -14.77 12.17 20.07
C GLU A 690 -15.93 13.05 19.55
N ASN A 691 -16.72 13.67 20.44
CA ASN A 691 -17.59 14.80 20.09
C ASN A 691 -16.82 16.14 20.05
N LEU A 692 -15.55 16.14 20.45
CA LEU A 692 -14.68 17.32 20.44
C LEU A 692 -13.93 17.51 19.11
N GLN A 693 -14.68 17.59 18.01
CA GLN A 693 -14.21 18.38 16.86
C GLN A 693 -14.97 19.70 16.72
N ASP A 694 -15.93 19.97 17.61
CA ASP A 694 -16.63 21.26 17.62
C ASP A 694 -16.41 22.13 18.88
N ASN A 695 -16.16 21.61 20.09
CA ASN A 695 -15.97 22.49 21.26
C ASN A 695 -14.81 22.06 22.18
N LEU A 696 -13.57 22.32 21.76
CA LEU A 696 -12.39 22.26 22.65
C LEU A 696 -12.38 23.39 23.72
N VAL A 697 -13.40 24.26 23.67
CA VAL A 697 -13.62 25.37 24.61
C VAL A 697 -14.56 24.95 25.74
N ASP A 698 -15.63 24.18 25.48
CA ASP A 698 -16.61 23.80 26.52
C ASP A 698 -16.02 22.84 27.57
N ALA A 699 -15.11 21.93 27.18
CA ALA A 699 -14.47 21.00 28.12
C ALA A 699 -13.45 21.71 29.05
N MET A 700 -13.04 22.93 28.73
CA MET A 700 -12.21 23.78 29.60
C MET A 700 -13.03 24.74 30.45
N GLU A 701 -14.30 25.00 30.12
CA GLU A 701 -15.19 25.82 30.96
C GLU A 701 -15.85 25.03 32.10
N THR A 702 -16.01 23.71 31.97
CA THR A 702 -16.64 22.89 33.03
C THR A 702 -15.71 22.43 34.15
N ILE A 703 -14.40 22.72 34.10
CA ILE A 703 -13.44 22.31 35.15
C ILE A 703 -13.27 23.37 36.25
N ASP A 704 -13.69 24.62 36.04
CA ASP A 704 -13.35 25.73 36.95
C ASP A 704 -14.53 26.45 37.63
N ASN A 705 -15.73 25.86 37.69
CA ASN A 705 -16.89 26.46 38.40
C ASN A 705 -17.43 25.63 39.57
N ASP A 706 -16.54 25.05 40.39
CA ASP A 706 -16.93 24.53 41.72
C ASP A 706 -16.11 25.23 42.81
N LEU A 707 -16.40 26.53 42.99
CA LEU A 707 -16.07 27.29 44.20
C LEU A 707 -17.32 27.32 45.09
N GLY A 708 -17.50 26.25 45.86
CA GLY A 708 -18.51 26.10 46.90
C GLY A 708 -17.99 25.20 48.00
N ALA A 709 -18.25 25.57 49.25
CA ALA A 709 -17.48 25.20 50.44
C ALA A 709 -17.62 23.74 50.91
N ASP A 710 -16.62 23.35 51.72
CA ASP A 710 -16.61 22.33 52.76
C ASP A 710 -16.26 20.85 52.46
N GLN A 711 -15.16 20.45 53.11
CA GLN A 711 -14.84 19.18 53.78
C GLN A 711 -14.23 17.99 53.02
N SER A 712 -13.06 17.61 53.57
CA SER A 712 -12.35 16.31 53.59
C SER A 712 -11.27 16.02 52.53
N PRO A 713 -10.08 15.50 52.95
CA PRO A 713 -8.99 15.19 52.04
C PRO A 713 -9.16 13.76 51.51
N ARG A 714 -9.73 13.59 50.31
CA ARG A 714 -9.53 12.36 49.53
C ARG A 714 -8.31 12.53 48.65
N GLU A 715 -7.33 11.66 48.87
CA GLU A 715 -6.15 11.50 48.03
C GLU A 715 -6.52 11.49 46.54
N LYS A 716 -6.02 12.47 45.78
CA LYS A 716 -6.09 12.48 44.33
C LYS A 716 -5.26 11.32 43.79
N LYS A 717 -5.88 10.15 43.61
CA LYS A 717 -5.30 9.07 42.80
C LYS A 717 -5.04 9.63 41.40
N PRO A 718 -3.89 9.33 40.77
CA PRO A 718 -3.67 9.71 39.38
C PRO A 718 -4.71 8.98 38.52
N SER A 719 -5.69 9.70 37.97
CA SER A 719 -6.62 9.13 37.01
C SER A 719 -5.83 8.73 35.77
N LEU A 720 -5.64 7.43 35.57
CA LEU A 720 -5.17 6.89 34.32
C LEU A 720 -6.29 7.14 33.30
N MET A 721 -6.17 8.19 32.49
CA MET A 721 -7.12 8.42 31.40
C MET A 721 -6.77 7.50 30.24
N PHE A 722 -7.77 6.78 29.73
CA PHE A 722 -7.61 5.95 28.55
C PHE A 722 -8.29 6.66 27.39
N LYS A 723 -7.51 6.88 26.32
CA LYS A 723 -8.01 7.36 25.05
C LYS A 723 -7.84 6.26 24.05
N ILE A 724 -8.91 5.85 23.38
CA ILE A 724 -8.77 4.96 22.24
C ILE A 724 -7.92 5.71 21.21
N ALA A 725 -6.87 5.05 20.71
CA ALA A 725 -5.91 5.60 19.76
C ALA A 725 -6.58 5.76 18.38
N SER A 726 -7.50 6.73 18.27
CA SER A 726 -8.06 7.27 17.04
C SER A 726 -8.15 6.27 15.86
N LYS A 727 -9.11 5.32 15.86
CA LYS A 727 -9.60 4.65 14.63
C LYS A 727 -8.52 4.09 13.66
N ARG A 728 -7.28 3.84 14.08
CA ARG A 728 -6.18 3.47 13.17
C ARG A 728 -6.00 1.97 13.25
N TYR A 729 -6.55 1.26 12.27
CA TYR A 729 -6.27 -0.15 12.12
C TYR A 729 -4.76 -0.35 11.88
N ARG A 730 -4.16 -1.18 12.74
CA ARG A 730 -2.72 -1.47 12.69
C ARG A 730 -2.32 -2.24 11.41
N THR A 731 -3.29 -2.87 10.75
CA THR A 731 -3.06 -3.67 9.53
C THR A 731 -4.09 -3.34 8.45
N VAL A 732 -3.64 -3.40 7.19
CA VAL A 732 -4.52 -3.32 6.00
C VAL A 732 -5.62 -4.38 6.03
N ASP A 733 -5.34 -5.55 6.61
CA ASP A 733 -6.31 -6.63 6.67
C ASP A 733 -7.46 -6.35 7.64
N ALA A 734 -7.20 -5.60 8.71
CA ALA A 734 -8.25 -5.18 9.62
C ALA A 734 -9.13 -4.09 8.99
N LEU A 735 -8.55 -3.20 8.16
CA LEU A 735 -9.33 -2.28 7.33
C LEU A 735 -10.21 -3.05 6.35
N LEU A 736 -9.64 -4.02 5.61
CA LEU A 736 -10.38 -4.86 4.67
C LEU A 736 -11.51 -5.64 5.37
N GLN A 737 -11.25 -6.23 6.53
CA GLN A 737 -12.26 -6.94 7.31
C GLN A 737 -13.44 -6.03 7.66
N ARG A 738 -13.16 -4.78 8.06
CA ARG A 738 -14.19 -3.77 8.33
C ARG A 738 -15.03 -3.45 7.09
N MET A 739 -14.42 -3.38 5.90
CA MET A 739 -15.14 -3.08 4.64
C MET A 739 -16.30 -4.05 4.37
N PHE A 740 -16.26 -5.26 4.94
CA PHE A 740 -17.27 -6.28 4.76
C PHE A 740 -17.85 -6.78 6.08
N GLU A 741 -17.65 -6.08 7.21
CA GLU A 741 -18.10 -6.53 8.53
C GLU A 741 -19.62 -6.69 8.60
N ALA A 742 -20.39 -5.71 8.09
CA ALA A 742 -21.84 -5.77 7.97
C ALA A 742 -22.36 -6.86 7.01
N ASP A 743 -21.45 -7.36 6.17
CA ASP A 743 -21.70 -8.30 5.08
C ASP A 743 -21.30 -9.75 5.45
N LEU A 744 -20.78 -9.94 6.67
CA LEU A 744 -20.31 -11.20 7.23
C LEU A 744 -21.25 -11.61 8.38
N ASP A 745 -22.31 -12.35 8.06
CA ASP A 745 -23.32 -12.79 9.03
C ASP A 745 -22.71 -13.77 10.07
N PRO A 746 -22.89 -13.59 11.39
CA PRO A 746 -22.36 -14.52 12.40
C PRO A 746 -22.78 -15.98 12.21
N ASP A 747 -23.96 -16.21 11.64
CA ASP A 747 -24.57 -17.53 11.44
C ASP A 747 -24.08 -18.25 10.16
N ASP A 748 -23.57 -17.51 9.15
CA ASP A 748 -22.88 -18.02 7.95
C ASP A 748 -21.61 -18.84 8.28
N PHE A 749 -21.23 -18.88 9.57
CA PHE A 749 -20.03 -19.53 10.10
C PHE A 749 -20.31 -20.74 10.99
N ALA A 750 -21.58 -21.04 11.31
CA ALA A 750 -21.96 -22.22 12.11
C ALA A 750 -22.12 -23.51 11.27
N GLU A 751 -22.44 -23.38 9.99
CA GLU A 751 -22.84 -24.52 9.14
C GLU A 751 -21.69 -25.44 8.65
N ASN A 752 -20.43 -25.23 9.06
CA ASN A 752 -19.30 -26.08 8.65
C ASN A 752 -18.45 -26.62 9.83
N GLU A 753 -18.96 -26.61 11.05
CA GLU A 753 -18.34 -27.33 12.17
C GLU A 753 -18.80 -28.81 12.17
N ASP A 754 -18.38 -29.59 11.16
CA ASP A 754 -18.38 -31.05 11.27
C ASP A 754 -17.00 -31.50 11.79
N PRO A 755 -16.87 -31.87 13.09
CA PRO A 755 -15.56 -32.18 13.70
C PRO A 755 -14.87 -33.40 13.08
N ASN A 756 -15.61 -34.24 12.35
CA ASN A 756 -15.07 -35.41 11.65
C ASN A 756 -14.74 -35.16 10.17
N ALA A 757 -15.11 -34.01 9.59
CA ALA A 757 -14.82 -33.69 8.19
C ALA A 757 -13.42 -33.07 7.95
N GLN A 758 -12.59 -32.94 8.99
CA GLN A 758 -11.29 -32.23 8.93
C GLN A 758 -10.11 -33.02 9.53
N THR A 759 -10.16 -34.36 9.49
CA THR A 759 -8.95 -35.20 9.73
C THR A 759 -7.92 -35.07 8.60
N ASP A 760 -8.32 -34.58 7.43
CA ASP A 760 -7.39 -33.95 6.50
C ASP A 760 -7.34 -32.45 6.79
N GLY A 761 -6.17 -31.94 7.16
CA GLY A 761 -5.87 -30.51 7.28
C GLY A 761 -5.93 -29.77 5.94
N ASN A 762 -7.08 -29.83 5.28
CA ASN A 762 -7.42 -29.21 4.02
C ASN A 762 -8.11 -27.87 4.28
N PHE A 763 -7.33 -26.80 4.24
CA PHE A 763 -7.79 -25.68 3.43
C PHE A 763 -7.50 -26.07 1.98
N ALA A 764 -8.54 -26.21 1.17
CA ALA A 764 -8.37 -26.14 -0.27
C ALA A 764 -7.67 -24.81 -0.57
N ASN A 765 -6.42 -24.90 -0.98
CA ASN A 765 -5.77 -23.84 -1.72
C ASN A 765 -6.66 -23.65 -2.97
N PRO A 766 -7.16 -22.45 -3.30
CA PRO A 766 -7.81 -22.24 -4.59
C PRO A 766 -6.71 -22.26 -5.65
N THR A 767 -6.24 -23.47 -5.97
CA THR A 767 -5.30 -23.79 -7.02
C THR A 767 -5.90 -24.91 -7.84
N PHE A 768 -6.20 -24.56 -9.10
CA PHE A 768 -6.09 -25.43 -10.25
C PHE A 768 -6.81 -26.79 -10.15
N SER A 769 -8.14 -26.77 -10.08
CA SER A 769 -8.92 -27.79 -10.80
C SER A 769 -9.55 -27.11 -12.01
N SER A 770 -9.21 -27.62 -13.17
CA SER A 770 -9.78 -27.27 -14.46
C SER A 770 -11.30 -27.47 -14.47
N VAL A 771 -12.04 -26.37 -14.62
CA VAL A 771 -13.20 -26.25 -15.51
C VAL A 771 -13.14 -24.87 -16.17
#